data_AF-A0A948B262-F1
#
_entry.id   AF-A0A948B262-F1
#
_cell.length_a   1.000
_cell.length_b   1.000
_cell.length_c   1.000
_cell.angle_alpha   90.00
_cell.angle_beta   90.00
_cell.angle_gamma   90.00
#
_symmetry.space_group_name_H-M   'P 1'
#
loop_
_entity.id
_entity.type
_entity.pdbx_description
1 polymer ?
#
loop_
_entity_poly.entity_id
_entity_poly.type
_entity_poly.pdbx_seq_one_letter_code
_entity_poly.pdbx_strand_id
1 'polypeptide(L)'
;MKTGAAQPPQPVICCLGDTALVGRTEEEIRRLGWPAASTRLWHPAGAADVIFFNLEAAVCSISVPHSDKRYNLRSHSSILEVFDPRCVASLANNHVMDFGEAGLAETIEHLDARRIPHAGAGPNLEAARRPAIIEAKGVRLAFLAAADPRFSPATDRSPGTFPARPELLAESIAAARRGSDAVIIAIHAGMEFASIPFPNTVHLADTCLEAGARLVVFHHAHCPSGWRRDERGLVLFGTGKHAFPYEDFTHGHWLERRFLRQARRSAAWQVRLPMDGTLPPPSIHPFVIGESGLPEQAPAPEAQAIHQRIERITRQMDRPAALAAGRWLTFLNPAFLWLNLKAYLDMARRQGVRHAWRTLSEGVRAQSGGSVFHRMFSLLRQGLFWLLPILILILIFQRIDLPAFRENLTRARPGLVMLGLLYYPLVILIGALRWRLLLAQFNRCRVGLGFALKHYWIGLAVGLFGPASIGWDAYRLMAAGRRFGNYVSNAAAIATEKLLALATCAGLVIGLYPFLPMEAEGTARMVLRTAYGLFGAAVFVFLFLALARHRLDRFINALANKLLKRAQEPEPAATTTSLLEPLTSWRLLRGTLALSFANLFIAALGNQIFFRAVGYPLPFLANLFVLPVLMFVFLLPISFGSLGIREGAYILLYGLFGVPPETALLVSFFNLAGLLLNNLIGGAMIIVHGAGDRRIPTAERR
;
A
#
# COMPACT_ATOMS: atom_id res chain seq x y z
N MET A 1 30.56 -1.99 -65.10
CA MET A 1 30.53 -2.69 -63.80
C MET A 1 29.99 -1.72 -62.76
N LYS A 2 28.75 -1.90 -62.29
CA LYS A 2 28.24 -1.15 -61.14
C LYS A 2 28.92 -1.74 -59.91
N THR A 3 29.79 -0.97 -59.28
CA THR A 3 30.33 -1.27 -57.95
C THR A 3 29.13 -1.41 -57.00
N GLY A 4 28.83 -2.64 -56.59
CA GLY A 4 27.78 -2.88 -55.60
C GLY A 4 28.17 -2.16 -54.32
N ALA A 5 27.41 -1.13 -53.94
CA ALA A 5 27.60 -0.47 -52.66
C ALA A 5 27.54 -1.54 -51.56
N ALA A 6 28.62 -1.67 -50.77
CA ALA A 6 28.67 -2.61 -49.67
C ALA A 6 27.49 -2.33 -48.73
N GLN A 7 26.71 -3.35 -48.42
CA GLN A 7 25.57 -3.23 -47.52
C GLN A 7 26.08 -2.74 -46.16
N PRO A 8 25.46 -1.70 -45.54
CA PRO A 8 25.93 -1.17 -44.28
C PRO A 8 25.97 -2.27 -43.21
N PRO A 9 26.95 -2.25 -42.28
CA PRO A 9 27.08 -3.29 -41.28
C PRO A 9 25.80 -3.40 -40.42
N GLN A 10 25.35 -4.64 -40.20
CA GLN A 10 24.15 -4.95 -39.44
C GLN A 10 24.43 -6.06 -38.42
N PRO A 11 25.06 -5.74 -37.26
CA PRO A 11 25.19 -6.70 -36.17
C PRO A 11 23.82 -7.20 -35.70
N VAL A 12 23.77 -8.49 -35.37
CA VAL A 12 22.61 -9.16 -34.80
C VAL A 12 22.91 -9.50 -33.35
N ILE A 13 22.13 -8.92 -32.44
CA ILE A 13 22.23 -9.19 -31.01
C ILE A 13 21.10 -10.15 -30.64
N CYS A 14 21.41 -11.30 -30.08
CA CYS A 14 20.42 -12.14 -29.41
C CYS A 14 20.33 -11.74 -27.93
N CYS A 15 19.19 -11.18 -27.53
CA CYS A 15 18.90 -10.93 -26.12
C CYS A 15 18.23 -12.17 -25.52
N LEU A 16 18.89 -12.75 -24.53
CA LEU A 16 18.41 -13.87 -23.75
C LEU A 16 18.07 -13.43 -22.32
N GLY A 17 17.27 -14.24 -21.66
CA GLY A 17 16.71 -13.93 -20.35
C GLY A 17 17.59 -14.20 -19.15
N ASP A 18 16.91 -14.21 -18.01
CA ASP A 18 17.44 -14.54 -16.69
C ASP A 18 18.14 -15.90 -16.69
N THR A 19 19.43 -15.91 -16.34
CA THR A 19 20.32 -17.08 -16.37
C THR A 19 20.92 -17.34 -14.99
N ALA A 20 20.45 -18.40 -14.34
CA ALA A 20 20.98 -18.89 -13.07
C ALA A 20 21.37 -20.37 -13.23
N LEU A 21 22.67 -20.64 -13.37
CA LEU A 21 23.21 -21.98 -13.56
C LEU A 21 23.56 -22.58 -12.19
N VAL A 22 22.53 -22.89 -11.40
CA VAL A 22 22.67 -23.33 -10.01
C VAL A 22 21.94 -24.64 -9.75
N GLY A 23 22.30 -25.34 -8.68
CA GLY A 23 21.62 -26.58 -8.25
C GLY A 23 21.52 -27.60 -9.38
N ARG A 24 20.30 -28.09 -9.67
CA ARG A 24 20.05 -29.10 -10.72
C ARG A 24 20.54 -28.67 -12.10
N THR A 25 20.52 -27.37 -12.43
CA THR A 25 21.02 -26.88 -13.72
C THR A 25 22.54 -26.98 -13.80
N GLU A 26 23.24 -26.69 -12.70
CA GLU A 26 24.69 -26.89 -12.63
C GLU A 26 25.06 -28.38 -12.71
N GLU A 27 24.32 -29.24 -12.00
CA GLU A 27 24.50 -30.69 -12.03
C GLU A 27 24.32 -31.26 -13.45
N GLU A 28 23.27 -30.82 -14.16
CA GLU A 28 23.04 -31.26 -15.54
C GLU A 28 24.15 -30.82 -16.48
N ILE A 29 24.62 -29.57 -16.35
CA ILE A 29 25.74 -29.07 -17.16
C ILE A 29 26.99 -29.93 -16.96
N ARG A 30 27.31 -30.26 -15.71
CA ARG A 30 28.46 -31.13 -15.39
C ARG A 30 28.27 -32.54 -15.95
N ARG A 31 27.05 -33.08 -15.89
CA ARG A 31 26.71 -34.40 -16.44
C ARG A 31 26.89 -34.47 -17.96
N LEU A 32 26.47 -33.42 -18.69
CA LEU A 32 26.60 -33.35 -20.15
C LEU A 32 28.04 -33.13 -20.62
N GLY A 33 28.88 -32.53 -19.77
CA GLY A 33 30.21 -32.07 -20.14
C GLY A 33 30.17 -30.74 -20.89
N TRP A 34 31.26 -29.97 -20.81
CA TRP A 34 31.26 -28.55 -21.21
C TRP A 34 30.85 -28.28 -22.67
N PRO A 35 31.37 -28.99 -23.69
CA PRO A 35 31.03 -28.68 -25.09
C PRO A 35 29.55 -28.94 -25.42
N ALA A 36 29.02 -30.08 -24.97
CA ALA A 36 27.62 -30.44 -25.19
C ALA A 36 26.67 -29.54 -24.38
N ALA A 37 27.03 -29.22 -23.13
CA ALA A 37 26.29 -28.29 -22.30
C ALA A 37 26.27 -26.88 -22.90
N SER A 38 27.40 -26.37 -23.40
CA SER A 38 27.48 -25.07 -24.08
C SER A 38 26.57 -25.01 -25.29
N THR A 39 26.61 -26.05 -26.14
CA THR A 39 25.77 -26.13 -27.34
C THR A 39 24.28 -26.11 -26.96
N ARG A 40 23.88 -26.90 -25.96
CA ARG A 40 22.49 -26.96 -25.49
C ARG A 40 22.05 -25.65 -24.84
N LEU A 41 22.90 -25.04 -24.01
CA LEU A 41 22.63 -23.78 -23.34
C LEU A 41 22.40 -22.67 -24.37
N TRP A 42 23.32 -22.48 -25.31
CA TRP A 42 23.27 -21.31 -26.21
C TRP A 42 22.56 -21.55 -27.55
N HIS A 43 22.05 -22.75 -27.84
CA HIS A 43 21.30 -23.04 -29.07
C HIS A 43 20.21 -21.99 -29.42
N PRO A 44 19.41 -21.46 -28.47
CA PRO A 44 18.42 -20.43 -28.79
C PRO A 44 18.98 -19.15 -29.42
N ALA A 45 20.27 -18.85 -29.21
CA ALA A 45 20.92 -17.69 -29.80
C ALA A 45 21.12 -17.81 -31.32
N GLY A 46 21.17 -19.04 -31.85
CA GLY A 46 21.44 -19.30 -33.25
C GLY A 46 22.74 -18.64 -33.74
N ALA A 47 22.68 -18.03 -34.93
CA ALA A 47 23.81 -17.40 -35.60
C ALA A 47 23.99 -15.90 -35.27
N ALA A 48 23.46 -15.42 -34.14
CA ALA A 48 23.67 -14.03 -33.71
C ALA A 48 25.17 -13.71 -33.51
N ASP A 49 25.54 -12.45 -33.73
CA ASP A 49 26.93 -11.98 -33.58
C ASP A 49 27.29 -11.75 -32.10
N VAL A 50 26.31 -11.34 -31.29
CA VAL A 50 26.46 -11.10 -29.85
C VAL A 50 25.31 -11.74 -29.09
N ILE A 51 25.60 -12.34 -27.93
CA ILE A 51 24.61 -12.91 -27.00
C ILE A 51 24.59 -12.06 -25.74
N PHE A 52 23.53 -11.30 -25.51
CA PHE A 52 23.38 -10.46 -24.32
C PHE A 52 22.35 -11.07 -23.36
N PHE A 53 22.74 -11.33 -22.12
CA PHE A 53 21.89 -12.04 -21.15
C PHE A 53 22.14 -11.58 -19.71
N ASN A 54 21.23 -11.92 -18.79
CA ASN A 54 21.36 -11.62 -17.37
C ASN A 54 22.00 -12.81 -16.63
N LEU A 55 23.22 -12.63 -16.11
CA LEU A 55 23.86 -13.60 -15.23
C LEU A 55 23.41 -13.34 -13.79
N GLU A 56 22.39 -14.07 -13.37
CA GLU A 56 21.66 -13.80 -12.14
C GLU A 56 22.25 -14.50 -10.92
N ALA A 57 23.15 -15.45 -11.10
CA ALA A 57 23.86 -16.08 -9.98
C ALA A 57 25.21 -15.41 -9.72
N ALA A 58 25.58 -15.26 -8.44
CA ALA A 58 26.95 -14.95 -8.07
C ALA A 58 27.85 -16.14 -8.43
N VAL A 59 28.98 -15.89 -9.06
CA VAL A 59 29.95 -16.92 -9.47
C VAL A 59 31.12 -16.84 -8.50
N CYS A 60 31.03 -17.58 -7.39
CA CYS A 60 31.97 -17.44 -6.28
C CYS A 60 32.15 -18.76 -5.49
N SER A 61 33.26 -18.85 -4.78
CA SER A 61 33.61 -19.97 -3.90
C SER A 61 32.96 -19.87 -2.51
N ILE A 62 32.47 -18.69 -2.15
CA ILE A 62 31.88 -18.39 -0.83
C ILE A 62 30.62 -19.22 -0.59
N SER A 63 30.60 -20.02 0.48
CA SER A 63 29.49 -20.93 0.77
C SER A 63 28.39 -20.32 1.66
N VAL A 64 28.71 -19.28 2.43
CA VAL A 64 27.77 -18.65 3.37
C VAL A 64 27.16 -17.39 2.74
N PRO A 65 25.83 -17.33 2.57
CA PRO A 65 25.17 -16.14 2.02
C PRO A 65 25.26 -14.95 2.97
N HIS A 66 25.33 -13.75 2.40
CA HIS A 66 25.39 -12.48 3.15
C HIS A 66 24.06 -12.13 3.83
N SER A 67 22.94 -12.55 3.24
CA SER A 67 21.59 -12.30 3.76
C SER A 67 20.72 -13.54 3.64
N ASP A 68 19.87 -13.79 4.65
CA ASP A 68 18.86 -14.86 4.65
C ASP A 68 17.70 -14.50 3.70
N LYS A 69 17.93 -14.71 2.40
CA LYS A 69 16.92 -14.66 1.35
C LYS A 69 16.31 -16.06 1.20
N ARG A 70 15.09 -16.11 0.66
CA ARG A 70 14.47 -17.38 0.29
C ARG A 70 15.32 -18.14 -0.74
N TYR A 71 15.97 -17.42 -1.64
CA TYR A 71 16.87 -17.95 -2.64
C TYR A 71 18.16 -17.13 -2.63
N ASN A 72 19.28 -17.79 -2.39
CA ASN A 72 20.62 -17.25 -2.60
C ASN A 72 21.25 -18.02 -3.78
N LEU A 73 21.53 -17.34 -4.87
CA LEU A 73 21.96 -17.99 -6.12
C LEU A 73 23.47 -17.96 -6.24
N ARG A 74 24.08 -19.15 -6.21
CA ARG A 74 25.52 -19.33 -6.36
C ARG A 74 25.85 -20.39 -7.40
N SER A 75 26.77 -20.07 -8.29
CA SER A 75 27.41 -21.02 -9.19
C SER A 75 28.89 -21.17 -8.86
N HIS A 76 29.44 -22.36 -9.06
CA HIS A 76 30.88 -22.54 -9.05
C HIS A 76 31.54 -21.90 -10.29
N SER A 77 32.76 -21.37 -10.17
CA SER A 77 33.45 -20.66 -11.25
C SER A 77 33.72 -21.49 -12.51
N SER A 78 33.87 -22.81 -12.36
CA SER A 78 33.97 -23.74 -13.50
C SER A 78 32.75 -23.73 -14.42
N ILE A 79 31.61 -23.16 -14.00
CA ILE A 79 30.44 -23.07 -14.88
C ILE A 79 30.71 -22.15 -16.08
N LEU A 80 31.65 -21.22 -15.96
CA LEU A 80 31.98 -20.28 -17.04
C LEU A 80 32.60 -20.98 -18.26
N GLU A 81 33.05 -22.23 -18.14
CA GLU A 81 33.57 -23.04 -19.26
C GLU A 81 32.50 -23.33 -20.33
N VAL A 82 31.21 -23.21 -20.00
CA VAL A 82 30.14 -23.38 -20.99
C VAL A 82 29.77 -22.11 -21.74
N PHE A 83 30.35 -20.96 -21.39
CA PHE A 83 29.96 -19.68 -21.98
C PHE A 83 30.47 -19.59 -23.43
N ASP A 84 29.61 -19.10 -24.32
CA ASP A 84 29.96 -18.86 -25.71
C ASP A 84 30.85 -17.61 -25.82
N PRO A 85 31.87 -17.58 -26.70
CA PRO A 85 32.71 -16.39 -26.89
C PRO A 85 31.94 -15.11 -27.27
N ARG A 86 30.71 -15.23 -27.77
CA ARG A 86 29.83 -14.10 -28.13
C ARG A 86 29.08 -13.51 -26.93
N CYS A 87 29.20 -14.11 -25.74
CA CYS A 87 28.47 -13.71 -24.55
C CYS A 87 28.90 -12.35 -24.01
N VAL A 88 27.91 -11.54 -23.62
CA VAL A 88 28.04 -10.33 -22.81
C VAL A 88 27.08 -10.46 -21.64
N ALA A 89 27.60 -10.37 -20.41
CA ALA A 89 26.84 -10.61 -19.19
C ALA A 89 26.35 -9.31 -18.54
N SER A 90 25.06 -9.22 -18.24
CA SER A 90 24.52 -8.25 -17.30
C SER A 90 24.64 -8.81 -15.87
N LEU A 91 25.32 -8.07 -14.99
CA LEU A 91 25.45 -8.37 -13.56
C LEU A 91 24.48 -7.56 -12.69
N ALA A 92 23.80 -6.56 -13.26
CA ALA A 92 22.86 -5.74 -12.52
C ALA A 92 21.56 -6.52 -12.26
N ASN A 93 21.47 -7.20 -11.11
CA ASN A 93 20.27 -7.93 -10.69
C ASN A 93 20.19 -8.03 -9.16
N ASN A 94 19.10 -8.62 -8.65
CA ASN A 94 18.82 -8.77 -7.22
C ASN A 94 19.66 -9.83 -6.50
N HIS A 95 20.46 -10.62 -7.22
CA HIS A 95 21.13 -11.81 -6.71
C HIS A 95 22.68 -11.73 -6.77
N VAL A 96 23.25 -10.81 -7.56
CA VAL A 96 24.71 -10.65 -7.67
C VAL A 96 25.40 -10.37 -6.31
N MET A 97 24.66 -9.78 -5.37
CA MET A 97 25.12 -9.47 -4.00
C MET A 97 24.72 -10.51 -2.95
N ASP A 98 24.23 -11.69 -3.34
CA ASP A 98 23.77 -12.71 -2.40
C ASP A 98 24.86 -13.21 -1.45
N PHE A 99 26.12 -13.14 -1.88
CA PHE A 99 27.32 -13.50 -1.11
C PHE A 99 28.16 -12.28 -0.73
N GLY A 100 27.52 -11.11 -0.71
CA GLY A 100 28.10 -9.86 -0.26
C GLY A 100 29.19 -9.33 -1.18
N GLU A 101 29.99 -8.39 -0.64
CA GLU A 101 31.02 -7.67 -1.39
C GLU A 101 32.11 -8.60 -1.95
N ALA A 102 32.52 -9.59 -1.14
CA ALA A 102 33.51 -10.58 -1.56
C ALA A 102 32.98 -11.47 -2.70
N GLY A 103 31.70 -11.87 -2.66
CA GLY A 103 31.09 -12.67 -3.71
C GLY A 103 30.98 -11.92 -5.04
N LEU A 104 30.64 -10.63 -5.00
CA LEU A 104 30.66 -9.77 -6.19
C LEU A 104 32.08 -9.63 -6.74
N ALA A 105 33.07 -9.39 -5.88
CA ALA A 105 34.46 -9.22 -6.29
C ALA A 105 34.99 -10.48 -6.99
N GLU A 106 34.78 -11.67 -6.42
CA GLU A 106 35.18 -12.95 -7.02
C GLU A 106 34.45 -13.22 -8.34
N THR A 107 33.17 -12.84 -8.43
CA THR A 107 32.39 -12.96 -9.68
C THR A 107 33.01 -12.14 -10.80
N ILE A 108 33.36 -10.87 -10.52
CA ILE A 108 34.00 -9.98 -11.49
C ILE A 108 35.38 -10.51 -11.88
N GLU A 109 36.18 -10.94 -10.91
CA GLU A 109 37.52 -11.50 -11.16
C GLU A 109 37.47 -12.72 -12.07
N HIS A 110 36.53 -13.64 -11.85
CA HIS A 110 36.39 -14.84 -12.67
C HIS A 110 35.94 -14.54 -14.11
N LEU A 111 35.10 -13.53 -14.32
CA LEU A 111 34.70 -13.08 -15.65
C LEU A 111 35.86 -12.37 -16.36
N ASP A 112 36.57 -11.49 -15.68
CA ASP A 112 37.73 -10.77 -16.22
C ASP A 112 38.86 -11.73 -16.59
N ALA A 113 39.17 -12.71 -15.75
CA ALA A 113 40.19 -13.73 -16.01
C ALA A 113 39.88 -14.55 -17.28
N ARG A 114 38.60 -14.75 -17.61
CA ARG A 114 38.13 -15.44 -18.82
C ARG A 114 37.83 -14.50 -19.98
N ARG A 115 38.05 -13.20 -19.81
CA ARG A 115 37.74 -12.15 -20.80
C ARG A 115 36.27 -12.18 -21.24
N ILE A 116 35.36 -12.54 -20.35
CA ILE A 116 33.92 -12.50 -20.60
C ILE A 116 33.47 -11.05 -20.35
N PRO A 117 33.01 -10.31 -21.36
CA PRO A 117 32.56 -8.94 -21.19
C PRO A 117 31.33 -8.87 -20.27
N HIS A 118 31.34 -7.91 -19.33
CA HIS A 118 30.25 -7.74 -18.38
C HIS A 118 30.03 -6.28 -17.98
N ALA A 119 28.81 -5.97 -17.52
CA ALA A 119 28.43 -4.63 -17.08
C ALA A 119 27.42 -4.66 -15.93
N GLY A 120 27.32 -3.53 -15.22
CA GLY A 120 26.20 -3.23 -14.32
C GLY A 120 26.37 -3.55 -12.84
N ALA A 121 27.54 -4.00 -12.43
CA ALA A 121 27.92 -4.11 -11.02
C ALA A 121 29.41 -3.81 -10.84
N GLY A 122 29.81 -3.39 -9.65
CA GLY A 122 31.21 -3.05 -9.39
C GLY A 122 31.51 -2.67 -7.94
N PRO A 123 32.78 -2.39 -7.62
CA PRO A 123 33.22 -1.99 -6.28
C PRO A 123 32.67 -0.63 -5.81
N ASN A 124 32.16 0.18 -6.75
CA ASN A 124 31.54 1.47 -6.51
C ASN A 124 30.66 1.87 -7.70
N LEU A 125 29.95 2.99 -7.59
CA LEU A 125 29.03 3.49 -8.61
C LEU A 125 29.72 3.77 -9.96
N GLU A 126 30.95 4.30 -9.93
CA GLU A 126 31.72 4.60 -11.15
C GLU A 126 32.05 3.34 -11.94
N ALA A 127 32.51 2.28 -11.25
CA ALA A 127 32.79 1.00 -11.87
C ALA A 127 31.50 0.29 -12.33
N ALA A 128 30.42 0.34 -11.52
CA ALA A 128 29.15 -0.30 -11.84
C ALA A 128 28.49 0.28 -13.09
N ARG A 129 28.64 1.59 -13.35
CA ARG A 129 28.09 2.27 -14.54
C ARG A 129 28.97 2.16 -15.79
N ARG A 130 30.12 1.49 -15.72
CA ARG A 130 31.04 1.36 -16.86
C ARG A 130 30.46 0.39 -17.90
N PRO A 131 30.38 0.77 -19.19
CA PRO A 131 29.89 -0.13 -20.23
C PRO A 131 30.92 -1.21 -20.59
N ALA A 132 30.44 -2.39 -20.97
CA ALA A 132 31.22 -3.33 -21.76
C ALA A 132 31.19 -2.90 -23.24
N ILE A 133 32.36 -2.81 -23.87
CA ILE A 133 32.48 -2.38 -25.26
C ILE A 133 32.86 -3.57 -26.13
N ILE A 134 32.05 -3.86 -27.14
CA ILE A 134 32.25 -4.98 -28.07
C ILE A 134 32.22 -4.49 -29.49
N GLU A 135 33.14 -4.98 -30.31
CA GLU A 135 33.13 -4.75 -31.74
C GLU A 135 32.52 -5.96 -32.44
N ALA A 136 31.45 -5.75 -33.21
CA ALA A 136 30.78 -6.78 -33.99
C ALA A 136 30.53 -6.26 -35.40
N LYS A 137 31.04 -6.97 -36.41
CA LYS A 137 30.96 -6.56 -37.83
C LYS A 137 31.46 -5.12 -38.07
N GLY A 138 32.53 -4.71 -37.38
CA GLY A 138 33.11 -3.37 -37.48
C GLY A 138 32.28 -2.26 -36.82
N VAL A 139 31.29 -2.62 -36.00
CA VAL A 139 30.44 -1.69 -35.24
C VAL A 139 30.80 -1.80 -33.76
N ARG A 140 31.07 -0.67 -33.12
CA ARG A 140 31.40 -0.57 -31.70
C ARG A 140 30.14 -0.41 -30.86
N LEU A 141 29.77 -1.45 -30.14
CA LEU A 141 28.57 -1.55 -29.32
C LEU A 141 28.92 -1.37 -27.84
N ALA A 142 28.21 -0.46 -27.16
CA ALA A 142 28.32 -0.28 -25.71
C ALA A 142 27.16 -0.95 -24.98
N PHE A 143 27.46 -1.87 -24.08
CA PHE A 143 26.50 -2.57 -23.24
C PHE A 143 26.53 -2.03 -21.81
N LEU A 144 25.39 -1.51 -21.36
CA LEU A 144 25.14 -1.11 -19.98
C LEU A 144 24.15 -2.11 -19.34
N ALA A 145 24.19 -2.21 -18.02
CA ALA A 145 23.19 -2.95 -17.27
C ALA A 145 22.88 -2.22 -15.96
N ALA A 146 21.61 -2.09 -15.61
CA ALA A 146 21.16 -1.43 -14.39
C ALA A 146 20.08 -2.28 -13.69
N ALA A 147 19.93 -2.10 -12.38
CA ALA A 147 18.94 -2.82 -11.59
C ALA A 147 18.03 -1.85 -10.84
N ASP A 148 16.82 -2.29 -10.49
CA ASP A 148 15.94 -1.54 -9.60
C ASP A 148 16.73 -1.06 -8.36
N PRO A 149 16.63 0.22 -7.94
CA PRO A 149 17.42 0.75 -6.82
C PRO A 149 17.24 0.03 -5.47
N ARG A 150 16.26 -0.88 -5.36
CA ARG A 150 16.09 -1.77 -4.21
C ARG A 150 17.06 -2.96 -4.20
N PHE A 151 17.74 -3.23 -5.31
CA PHE A 151 18.59 -4.40 -5.53
C PHE A 151 20.07 -4.10 -5.32
N SER A 152 20.41 -3.80 -4.06
CA SER A 152 21.80 -3.55 -3.61
C SER A 152 22.54 -2.52 -4.45
N PRO A 153 22.09 -1.25 -4.47
CA PRO A 153 22.66 -0.22 -5.33
C PRO A 153 24.09 0.14 -4.89
N ALA A 154 25.02 0.20 -5.85
CA ALA A 154 26.34 0.74 -5.63
C ALA A 154 26.26 2.22 -5.24
N THR A 155 27.19 2.65 -4.40
CA THR A 155 27.40 4.07 -4.07
C THR A 155 28.82 4.47 -4.42
N ASP A 156 29.18 5.73 -4.24
CA ASP A 156 30.56 6.20 -4.44
C ASP A 156 31.57 5.46 -3.55
N ARG A 157 31.09 4.83 -2.46
CA ARG A 157 31.94 4.20 -1.43
C ARG A 157 31.61 2.74 -1.15
N SER A 158 30.61 2.17 -1.81
CA SER A 158 30.19 0.80 -1.53
C SER A 158 29.89 0.03 -2.82
N PRO A 159 30.24 -1.27 -2.85
CA PRO A 159 29.96 -2.14 -3.99
C PRO A 159 28.46 -2.35 -4.19
N GLY A 160 28.07 -2.73 -5.40
CA GLY A 160 26.70 -3.09 -5.73
C GLY A 160 26.40 -2.98 -7.21
N THR A 161 25.11 -2.92 -7.51
CA THR A 161 24.57 -2.80 -8.88
C THR A 161 24.47 -1.34 -9.31
N PHE A 162 24.55 -1.07 -10.61
CA PHE A 162 24.23 0.25 -11.15
C PHE A 162 22.72 0.53 -10.97
N PRO A 163 22.32 1.52 -10.14
CA PRO A 163 20.91 1.73 -9.86
C PRO A 163 20.21 2.40 -11.06
N ALA A 164 19.08 1.81 -11.48
CA ALA A 164 18.22 2.30 -12.55
C ALA A 164 17.42 3.53 -12.10
N ARG A 165 18.12 4.64 -11.89
CA ARG A 165 17.54 5.96 -11.64
C ARG A 165 17.56 6.78 -12.93
N PRO A 166 16.46 7.45 -13.31
CA PRO A 166 16.36 8.18 -14.59
C PRO A 166 17.56 9.09 -14.90
N GLU A 167 17.99 9.87 -13.91
CA GLU A 167 19.09 10.81 -14.02
C GLU A 167 20.45 10.12 -14.28
N LEU A 168 20.74 9.04 -13.57
CA LEU A 168 21.99 8.29 -13.72
C LEU A 168 22.04 7.50 -15.03
N LEU A 169 20.90 6.94 -15.43
CA LEU A 169 20.74 6.25 -16.71
C LEU A 169 20.99 7.21 -17.86
N ALA A 170 20.36 8.39 -17.83
CA ALA A 170 20.51 9.39 -18.89
C ALA A 170 21.96 9.87 -19.04
N GLU A 171 22.62 10.19 -17.92
CA GLU A 171 24.04 10.59 -17.91
C GLU A 171 24.94 9.50 -18.50
N SER A 172 24.76 8.25 -18.04
CA SER A 172 25.65 7.14 -18.40
C SER A 172 25.47 6.71 -19.86
N ILE A 173 24.23 6.72 -20.37
CA ILE A 173 23.94 6.43 -21.79
C ILE A 173 24.53 7.52 -22.68
N ALA A 174 24.33 8.79 -22.35
CA ALA A 174 24.90 9.91 -23.10
C ALA A 174 26.44 9.87 -23.11
N ALA A 175 27.06 9.44 -22.00
CA ALA A 175 28.50 9.24 -21.91
C ALA A 175 28.99 8.08 -22.79
N ALA A 176 28.33 6.92 -22.72
CA ALA A 176 28.66 5.75 -23.53
C ALA A 176 28.58 6.05 -25.03
N ARG A 177 27.56 6.82 -25.45
CA ARG A 177 27.35 7.22 -26.86
C ARG A 177 28.53 7.97 -27.48
N ARG A 178 29.35 8.68 -26.68
CA ARG A 178 30.52 9.41 -27.22
C ARG A 178 31.62 8.49 -27.75
N GLY A 179 31.63 7.22 -27.36
CA GLY A 179 32.67 6.25 -27.73
C GLY A 179 32.15 4.99 -28.41
N SER A 180 30.89 4.96 -28.85
CA SER A 180 30.26 3.78 -29.44
C SER A 180 29.24 4.18 -30.51
N ASP A 181 29.06 3.34 -31.52
CA ASP A 181 28.08 3.55 -32.59
C ASP A 181 26.64 3.28 -32.11
N ALA A 182 26.47 2.37 -31.15
CA ALA A 182 25.17 2.10 -30.53
C ALA A 182 25.31 1.72 -29.05
N VAL A 183 24.35 2.19 -28.25
CA VAL A 183 24.24 1.84 -26.82
C VAL A 183 23.07 0.87 -26.62
N ILE A 184 23.34 -0.23 -25.94
CA ILE A 184 22.39 -1.26 -25.52
C ILE A 184 22.36 -1.26 -24.00
N ILE A 185 21.18 -1.25 -23.40
CA ILE A 185 21.05 -1.30 -21.94
C ILE A 185 20.07 -2.38 -21.48
N ALA A 186 20.52 -3.22 -20.55
CA ALA A 186 19.65 -4.11 -19.77
C ALA A 186 19.17 -3.41 -18.49
N ILE A 187 17.92 -3.58 -18.12
CA ILE A 187 17.34 -3.11 -16.86
C ILE A 187 16.65 -4.27 -16.15
N HIS A 188 17.19 -4.67 -15.01
CA HIS A 188 16.62 -5.70 -14.15
C HIS A 188 15.61 -5.07 -13.18
N ALA A 189 14.37 -4.90 -13.65
CA ALA A 189 13.30 -4.26 -12.91
C ALA A 189 11.93 -4.79 -13.35
N GLY A 190 10.92 -4.58 -12.52
CA GLY A 190 9.54 -4.99 -12.80
C GLY A 190 8.96 -5.78 -11.64
N MET A 191 8.12 -6.75 -11.96
CA MET A 191 7.49 -7.64 -11.00
C MET A 191 7.59 -9.07 -11.53
N GLU A 192 8.13 -9.95 -10.70
CA GLU A 192 8.24 -11.37 -11.04
C GLU A 192 6.90 -11.93 -11.53
N PHE A 193 6.96 -12.66 -12.63
CA PHE A 193 5.83 -13.34 -13.27
C PHE A 193 4.73 -12.43 -13.82
N ALA A 194 4.97 -11.12 -13.95
CA ALA A 194 4.07 -10.18 -14.61
C ALA A 194 4.58 -9.83 -16.02
N SER A 195 3.95 -10.41 -17.05
CA SER A 195 4.31 -10.10 -18.45
C SER A 195 3.89 -8.70 -18.92
N ILE A 196 3.02 -7.99 -18.20
CA ILE A 196 2.56 -6.65 -18.61
C ILE A 196 3.45 -5.61 -17.92
N PRO A 197 4.14 -4.72 -18.67
CA PRO A 197 5.04 -3.76 -18.06
C PRO A 197 4.30 -2.77 -17.17
N PHE A 198 4.99 -2.32 -16.12
CA PHE A 198 4.48 -1.33 -15.19
C PHE A 198 4.79 0.09 -15.67
N PRO A 199 4.03 1.11 -15.22
CA PRO A 199 4.28 2.50 -15.57
C PRO A 199 5.74 2.94 -15.35
N ASN A 200 6.37 2.50 -14.25
CA ASN A 200 7.78 2.80 -13.98
C ASN A 200 8.72 2.17 -15.02
N THR A 201 8.47 0.93 -15.44
CA THR A 201 9.23 0.25 -16.51
C THR A 201 9.12 1.00 -17.83
N VAL A 202 7.92 1.47 -18.18
CA VAL A 202 7.70 2.29 -19.39
C VAL A 202 8.46 3.62 -19.30
N HIS A 203 8.40 4.30 -18.15
CA HIS A 203 9.11 5.56 -17.93
C HIS A 203 10.64 5.42 -18.00
N LEU A 204 11.20 4.36 -17.41
CA LEU A 204 12.64 4.06 -17.51
C LEU A 204 13.03 3.78 -18.97
N ALA A 205 12.20 3.04 -19.72
CA ALA A 205 12.44 2.79 -21.13
C ALA A 205 12.50 4.07 -21.95
N ASP A 206 11.52 4.97 -21.76
CA ASP A 206 11.48 6.27 -22.44
C ASP A 206 12.72 7.12 -22.09
N THR A 207 13.10 7.15 -20.81
CA THR A 207 14.31 7.86 -20.35
C THR A 207 15.56 7.36 -21.07
N CYS A 208 15.73 6.04 -21.20
CA CYS A 208 16.89 5.45 -21.87
C CYS A 208 16.91 5.75 -23.37
N LEU A 209 15.75 5.66 -24.05
CA LEU A 209 15.65 6.00 -25.47
C LEU A 209 15.95 7.49 -25.71
N GLU A 210 15.43 8.38 -24.87
CA GLU A 210 15.67 9.83 -24.93
C GLU A 210 17.15 10.18 -24.73
N ALA A 211 17.85 9.45 -23.86
CA ALA A 211 19.29 9.59 -23.65
C ALA A 211 20.14 9.07 -24.82
N GLY A 212 19.54 8.31 -25.74
CA GLY A 212 20.20 7.79 -26.95
C GLY A 212 20.54 6.30 -26.91
N ALA A 213 19.92 5.50 -26.04
CA ALA A 213 20.00 4.04 -26.15
C ALA A 213 19.25 3.57 -27.39
N ARG A 214 19.89 2.68 -28.18
CA ARG A 214 19.29 2.11 -29.39
C ARG A 214 18.44 0.87 -29.08
N LEU A 215 18.80 0.14 -28.03
CA LEU A 215 18.09 -1.04 -27.55
C LEU A 215 18.01 -1.02 -26.02
N VAL A 216 16.80 -1.14 -25.49
CA VAL A 216 16.52 -1.28 -24.05
C VAL A 216 15.91 -2.66 -23.81
N VAL A 217 16.46 -3.42 -22.88
CA VAL A 217 16.07 -4.79 -22.59
C VAL A 217 15.69 -4.91 -21.12
N PHE A 218 14.51 -5.44 -20.80
CA PHE A 218 14.10 -5.68 -19.42
C PHE A 218 14.20 -7.17 -19.04
N HIS A 219 14.72 -7.40 -17.83
CA HIS A 219 14.86 -8.70 -17.16
C HIS A 219 13.98 -8.75 -15.91
N HIS A 220 14.21 -9.69 -14.97
CA HIS A 220 13.52 -9.82 -13.66
C HIS A 220 12.09 -10.37 -13.70
N ALA A 221 11.29 -10.01 -14.70
CA ALA A 221 9.89 -10.48 -14.77
C ALA A 221 9.78 -12.00 -14.99
N HIS A 222 10.86 -12.69 -15.35
CA HIS A 222 10.91 -14.13 -15.61
C HIS A 222 9.89 -14.64 -16.65
N CYS A 223 9.31 -13.74 -17.45
CA CYS A 223 8.30 -14.04 -18.45
C CYS A 223 8.52 -13.16 -19.68
N PRO A 224 8.38 -13.70 -20.90
CA PRO A 224 8.34 -12.88 -22.10
C PRO A 224 7.21 -11.84 -22.02
N SER A 225 7.55 -10.60 -22.37
CA SER A 225 6.62 -9.47 -22.49
C SER A 225 6.45 -9.08 -23.96
N GLY A 226 5.77 -7.96 -24.22
CA GLY A 226 5.76 -7.33 -25.53
C GLY A 226 6.98 -6.46 -25.77
N TRP A 227 7.05 -5.89 -26.96
CA TRP A 227 8.09 -4.96 -27.39
C TRP A 227 7.48 -3.67 -27.93
N ARG A 228 8.25 -2.58 -27.95
CA ARG A 228 7.85 -1.30 -28.55
C ARG A 228 9.02 -0.71 -29.32
N ARG A 229 8.74 -0.07 -30.46
CA ARG A 229 9.75 0.54 -31.33
C ARG A 229 9.28 1.91 -31.78
N ASP A 230 10.18 2.88 -31.74
CA ASP A 230 10.01 4.19 -32.39
C ASP A 230 11.31 4.59 -33.14
N GLU A 231 11.39 5.83 -33.61
CA GLU A 231 12.55 6.34 -34.36
C GLU A 231 13.83 6.35 -33.51
N ARG A 232 13.71 6.49 -32.18
CA ARG A 232 14.83 6.54 -31.23
C ARG A 232 15.42 5.14 -31.05
N GLY A 233 14.58 4.13 -30.83
CA GLY A 233 15.06 2.76 -30.60
C GLY A 233 13.99 1.70 -30.37
N LEU A 234 14.45 0.53 -29.91
CA LEU A 234 13.63 -0.65 -29.62
C LEU A 234 13.68 -0.95 -28.11
N VAL A 235 12.53 -1.33 -27.55
CA VAL A 235 12.38 -1.75 -26.16
C VAL A 235 11.81 -3.16 -26.13
N LEU A 236 12.48 -4.06 -25.40
CA LEU A 236 11.98 -5.39 -25.05
C LEU A 236 11.57 -5.36 -23.57
N PHE A 237 10.27 -5.42 -23.25
CA PHE A 237 9.79 -5.22 -21.87
C PHE A 237 9.92 -6.44 -20.95
N GLY A 238 10.46 -7.54 -21.46
CA GLY A 238 10.66 -8.77 -20.70
C GLY A 238 11.14 -9.87 -21.61
N THR A 239 12.36 -10.35 -21.40
CA THR A 239 12.97 -11.39 -22.24
C THR A 239 12.57 -12.82 -21.84
N GLY A 240 12.07 -13.02 -20.62
CA GLY A 240 11.83 -14.35 -20.05
C GLY A 240 13.07 -14.91 -19.33
N LYS A 241 13.06 -16.22 -19.09
CA LYS A 241 14.20 -16.98 -18.54
C LYS A 241 15.05 -17.58 -19.66
N HIS A 242 16.35 -17.70 -19.48
CA HIS A 242 17.20 -18.43 -20.43
C HIS A 242 17.55 -19.83 -19.93
N ALA A 243 18.13 -19.90 -18.74
CA ALA A 243 18.38 -21.14 -18.02
C ALA A 243 18.21 -20.87 -16.53
N PHE A 244 17.39 -21.65 -15.86
CA PHE A 244 17.05 -21.41 -14.46
C PHE A 244 16.63 -22.74 -13.86
N PRO A 245 17.04 -23.07 -12.61
CA PRO A 245 16.64 -24.32 -11.98
C PRO A 245 15.12 -24.48 -12.04
N TYR A 246 14.69 -25.64 -12.52
CA TYR A 246 13.28 -25.98 -12.51
C TYR A 246 12.82 -26.04 -11.07
N GLU A 247 11.96 -25.11 -10.67
CA GLU A 247 11.38 -25.12 -9.33
C GLU A 247 10.37 -26.27 -9.26
N ASP A 248 10.78 -27.38 -8.66
CA ASP A 248 9.93 -28.54 -8.37
C ASP A 248 8.88 -28.18 -7.31
N PHE A 249 7.79 -27.51 -7.74
CA PHE A 249 6.57 -27.38 -6.95
C PHE A 249 5.58 -28.50 -7.27
N THR A 250 6.08 -29.72 -7.46
CA THR A 250 5.26 -30.94 -7.62
C THR A 250 4.30 -31.15 -6.44
N HIS A 251 4.67 -30.67 -5.26
CA HIS A 251 3.88 -30.68 -4.02
C HIS A 251 2.99 -29.43 -3.82
N GLY A 252 2.97 -28.52 -4.79
CA GLY A 252 2.19 -27.28 -4.74
C GLY A 252 0.71 -27.46 -5.02
N HIS A 253 -0.12 -26.49 -4.62
CA HIS A 253 -1.54 -26.48 -4.94
C HIS A 253 -1.75 -26.45 -6.47
N TRP A 254 -2.84 -27.00 -6.99
CA TRP A 254 -3.05 -27.14 -8.44
C TRP A 254 -3.00 -25.80 -9.22
N LEU A 255 -3.36 -24.69 -8.56
CA LEU A 255 -3.23 -23.33 -9.07
C LEU A 255 -1.76 -22.91 -9.30
N GLU A 256 -0.86 -23.28 -8.39
CA GLU A 256 0.58 -23.02 -8.51
C GLU A 256 1.14 -23.75 -9.73
N ARG A 257 0.83 -25.04 -9.88
CA ARG A 257 1.27 -25.85 -11.03
C ARG A 257 0.83 -25.27 -12.38
N ARG A 258 -0.41 -24.78 -12.47
CA ARG A 258 -0.94 -24.14 -13.70
C ARG A 258 -0.22 -22.82 -14.03
N PHE A 259 0.15 -22.05 -13.02
CA PHE A 259 0.87 -20.78 -13.19
C PHE A 259 2.32 -21.00 -13.59
N LEU A 260 2.99 -21.98 -12.97
CA LEU A 260 4.40 -22.32 -13.24
C LEU A 260 4.64 -22.85 -14.66
N ARG A 261 3.65 -23.51 -15.28
CA ARG A 261 3.71 -23.83 -16.72
C ARG A 261 3.94 -22.59 -17.58
N GLN A 262 3.45 -21.42 -17.17
CA GLN A 262 3.74 -20.16 -17.87
C GLN A 262 5.17 -19.67 -17.61
N ALA A 263 5.73 -19.92 -16.42
CA ALA A 263 7.09 -19.53 -16.06
C ALA A 263 8.18 -20.33 -16.80
N ARG A 264 7.83 -21.48 -17.41
CA ARG A 264 8.73 -22.23 -18.31
C ARG A 264 8.84 -21.61 -19.70
N ARG A 265 7.87 -20.79 -20.10
CA ARG A 265 7.82 -20.24 -21.46
C ARG A 265 8.80 -19.09 -21.59
N SER A 266 9.60 -19.13 -22.64
CA SER A 266 10.57 -18.08 -22.91
C SER A 266 10.73 -17.79 -24.40
N ALA A 267 11.54 -16.79 -24.73
CA ALA A 267 11.88 -16.47 -26.10
C ALA A 267 13.30 -15.91 -26.20
N ALA A 268 13.97 -16.25 -27.31
CA ALA A 268 15.20 -15.61 -27.72
C ALA A 268 14.87 -14.46 -28.69
N TRP A 269 15.45 -13.30 -28.46
CA TRP A 269 15.09 -12.06 -29.15
C TRP A 269 16.25 -11.61 -30.03
N GLN A 270 16.18 -11.87 -31.32
CA GLN A 270 17.19 -11.44 -32.26
C GLN A 270 16.86 -10.04 -32.78
N VAL A 271 17.71 -9.08 -32.45
CA VAL A 271 17.60 -7.68 -32.86
C VAL A 271 18.70 -7.38 -33.87
N ARG A 272 18.29 -7.00 -35.09
CA ARG A 272 19.21 -6.50 -36.11
C ARG A 272 19.39 -5.00 -35.93
N LEU A 273 20.63 -4.53 -35.86
CA LEU A 273 20.98 -3.12 -35.69
C LEU A 273 21.72 -2.62 -36.93
N PRO A 274 21.01 -2.22 -38.00
CA PRO A 274 21.67 -1.61 -39.15
C PRO A 274 22.13 -0.19 -38.82
N MET A 275 23.33 0.17 -39.29
CA MET A 275 23.91 1.51 -39.07
C MET A 275 23.38 2.59 -40.03
N ASP A 276 22.32 2.30 -40.79
CA ASP A 276 21.64 3.22 -41.69
C ASP A 276 20.48 4.00 -41.01
N GLY A 277 20.33 3.83 -39.69
CA GLY A 277 19.27 4.45 -38.90
C GLY A 277 17.93 3.68 -38.92
N THR A 278 17.78 2.64 -39.75
CA THR A 278 16.60 1.77 -39.69
C THR A 278 16.65 0.88 -38.44
N LEU A 279 15.49 0.39 -38.00
CA LEU A 279 15.42 -0.58 -36.90
C LEU A 279 14.31 -1.57 -37.20
N PRO A 280 14.57 -2.77 -37.73
CA PRO A 280 13.52 -3.75 -37.99
C PRO A 280 12.88 -4.26 -36.67
N PRO A 281 11.67 -4.85 -36.71
CA PRO A 281 11.11 -5.51 -35.54
C PRO A 281 12.02 -6.69 -35.13
N PRO A 282 12.02 -7.08 -33.85
CA PRO A 282 12.80 -8.23 -33.38
C PRO A 282 12.26 -9.53 -33.98
N SER A 283 13.17 -10.45 -34.32
CA SER A 283 12.80 -11.84 -34.60
C SER A 283 12.70 -12.59 -33.27
N ILE A 284 11.55 -13.20 -33.01
CA ILE A 284 11.24 -13.87 -31.76
C ILE A 284 11.29 -15.39 -31.98
N HIS A 285 12.15 -16.07 -31.22
CA HIS A 285 12.33 -17.52 -31.29
C HIS A 285 11.88 -18.16 -29.96
N PRO A 286 10.64 -18.68 -29.89
CA PRO A 286 10.12 -19.28 -28.67
C PRO A 286 10.86 -20.56 -28.27
N PHE A 287 11.08 -20.73 -26.96
CA PHE A 287 11.60 -21.96 -26.37
C PHE A 287 10.99 -22.18 -24.98
N VAL A 288 11.25 -23.34 -24.38
CA VAL A 288 10.81 -23.65 -23.02
C VAL A 288 12.00 -24.01 -22.14
N ILE A 289 11.88 -23.75 -20.85
CA ILE A 289 12.83 -24.25 -19.85
C ILE A 289 12.47 -25.69 -19.51
N GLY A 290 13.41 -26.61 -19.74
CA GLY A 290 13.30 -28.03 -19.42
C GLY A 290 13.30 -28.30 -17.92
N GLU A 291 13.09 -29.56 -17.53
CA GLU A 291 13.15 -29.97 -16.11
C GLU A 291 14.57 -29.92 -15.52
N SER A 292 15.59 -29.96 -16.38
CA SER A 292 16.98 -29.70 -15.98
C SER A 292 17.27 -28.21 -15.78
N GLY A 293 16.34 -27.33 -16.15
CA GLY A 293 16.54 -25.88 -16.16
C GLY A 293 17.31 -25.34 -17.37
N LEU A 294 17.71 -26.19 -18.31
CA LEU A 294 18.29 -25.79 -19.60
C LEU A 294 17.19 -25.48 -20.63
N PRO A 295 17.47 -24.63 -21.64
CA PRO A 295 16.52 -24.35 -22.70
C PRO A 295 16.30 -25.58 -23.61
N GLU A 296 15.06 -25.75 -24.05
CA GLU A 296 14.61 -26.81 -24.96
C GLU A 296 13.71 -26.22 -26.04
N GLN A 297 13.73 -26.83 -27.23
CA GLN A 297 12.87 -26.40 -28.32
C GLN A 297 11.39 -26.52 -27.91
N ALA A 298 10.65 -25.42 -28.03
CA ALA A 298 9.22 -25.43 -27.74
C ALA A 298 8.47 -26.26 -28.79
N PRO A 299 7.56 -27.17 -28.38
CA PRO A 299 6.65 -27.83 -29.32
C PRO A 299 5.85 -26.78 -30.12
N ALA A 300 5.54 -27.06 -31.39
CA ALA A 300 4.92 -26.07 -32.29
C ALA A 300 3.67 -25.35 -31.71
N PRO A 301 2.71 -26.04 -31.04
CA PRO A 301 1.57 -25.36 -30.43
C PRO A 301 1.96 -24.41 -29.29
N GLU A 302 2.98 -24.79 -28.50
CA GLU A 302 3.47 -23.96 -27.40
C GLU A 302 4.27 -22.77 -27.93
N ALA A 303 5.13 -22.98 -28.93
CA ALA A 303 5.84 -21.91 -29.61
C ALA A 303 4.88 -20.85 -30.17
N GLN A 304 3.81 -21.30 -30.84
CA GLN A 304 2.77 -20.41 -31.36
C GLN A 304 2.05 -19.65 -30.24
N ALA A 305 1.74 -20.31 -29.11
CA ALA A 305 1.09 -19.67 -27.97
C ALA A 305 1.97 -18.60 -27.30
N ILE A 306 3.28 -18.83 -27.23
CA ILE A 306 4.27 -17.85 -26.74
C ILE A 306 4.28 -16.64 -27.67
N HIS A 307 4.44 -16.87 -28.98
CA HIS A 307 4.48 -15.81 -29.99
C HIS A 307 3.19 -14.98 -29.98
N GLN A 308 2.02 -15.62 -30.00
CA GLN A 308 0.73 -14.93 -29.94
C GLN A 308 0.55 -14.10 -28.67
N ARG A 309 1.08 -14.56 -27.53
CA ARG A 309 1.03 -13.79 -26.27
C ARG A 309 1.91 -12.55 -26.36
N ILE A 310 3.14 -12.69 -26.84
CA ILE A 310 4.06 -11.56 -27.04
C ILE A 310 3.41 -10.53 -27.95
N GLU A 311 2.91 -10.95 -29.12
CA GLU A 311 2.27 -10.05 -30.09
C GLU A 311 0.99 -9.38 -29.55
N ARG A 312 0.20 -10.10 -28.74
CA ARG A 312 -0.97 -9.49 -28.08
C ARG A 312 -0.56 -8.38 -27.13
N ILE A 313 0.52 -8.57 -26.37
CA ILE A 313 1.04 -7.58 -25.42
C ILE A 313 1.68 -6.41 -26.17
N THR A 314 2.45 -6.68 -27.23
CA THR A 314 3.03 -5.67 -28.15
C THR A 314 1.95 -4.73 -28.69
N ARG A 315 0.82 -5.26 -29.20
CA ARG A 315 -0.30 -4.43 -29.70
C ARG A 315 -0.97 -3.55 -28.64
N GLN A 316 -0.73 -3.82 -27.36
CA GLN A 316 -1.27 -3.03 -26.24
C GLN A 316 -0.30 -1.94 -25.78
N MET A 317 0.97 -1.94 -26.22
CA MET A 317 2.00 -1.02 -25.72
C MET A 317 1.64 0.46 -25.87
N ASP A 318 0.97 0.81 -26.96
CA ASP A 318 0.54 2.20 -27.24
C ASP A 318 -0.86 2.51 -26.67
N ARG A 319 -1.42 1.62 -25.85
CA ARG A 319 -2.77 1.74 -25.28
C ARG A 319 -2.73 1.68 -23.75
N PRO A 320 -2.55 2.83 -23.06
CA PRO A 320 -2.41 2.88 -21.60
C PRO A 320 -3.56 2.20 -20.84
N ALA A 321 -4.79 2.35 -21.32
CA ALA A 321 -5.97 1.70 -20.74
C ALA A 321 -5.93 0.15 -20.88
N ALA A 322 -5.45 -0.36 -22.02
CA ALA A 322 -5.30 -1.80 -22.24
C ALA A 322 -4.20 -2.40 -21.35
N LEU A 323 -3.06 -1.73 -21.22
CA LEU A 323 -2.01 -2.14 -20.28
C LEU A 323 -2.52 -2.10 -18.83
N ALA A 324 -3.31 -1.09 -18.46
CA ALA A 324 -3.90 -1.01 -17.13
C ALA A 324 -4.86 -2.19 -16.86
N ALA A 325 -5.74 -2.51 -17.82
CA ALA A 325 -6.62 -3.67 -17.73
C ALA A 325 -5.83 -5.00 -17.68
N GLY A 326 -4.78 -5.13 -18.48
CA GLY A 326 -3.88 -6.29 -18.46
C GLY A 326 -3.23 -6.50 -17.09
N ARG A 327 -2.70 -5.43 -16.49
CA ARG A 327 -2.16 -5.47 -15.12
C ARG A 327 -3.22 -5.89 -14.10
N TRP A 328 -4.45 -5.38 -14.22
CA TRP A 328 -5.56 -5.81 -13.34
C TRP A 328 -5.83 -7.30 -13.42
N LEU A 329 -5.89 -7.85 -14.64
CA LEU A 329 -6.09 -9.29 -14.83
C LEU A 329 -4.94 -10.11 -14.25
N THR A 330 -3.70 -9.61 -14.30
CA THR A 330 -2.56 -10.24 -13.62
C THR A 330 -2.73 -10.23 -12.10
N PHE A 331 -3.11 -9.09 -11.51
CA PHE A 331 -3.30 -8.96 -10.06
C PHE A 331 -4.49 -9.72 -9.50
N LEU A 332 -5.54 -9.92 -10.30
CA LEU A 332 -6.70 -10.72 -9.91
C LEU A 332 -6.51 -12.22 -10.14
N ASN A 333 -5.40 -12.63 -10.76
CA ASN A 333 -5.11 -14.04 -10.97
C ASN A 333 -4.88 -14.74 -9.61
N PRO A 334 -5.69 -15.75 -9.24
CA PRO A 334 -5.58 -16.41 -7.94
C PRO A 334 -4.20 -17.02 -7.68
N ALA A 335 -3.54 -17.54 -8.72
CA ALA A 335 -2.21 -18.13 -8.56
C ALA A 335 -1.13 -17.07 -8.35
N PHE A 336 -1.25 -15.92 -9.02
CA PHE A 336 -0.36 -14.78 -8.81
C PHE A 336 -0.50 -14.21 -7.39
N LEU A 337 -1.73 -14.04 -6.91
CA LEU A 337 -2.04 -13.59 -5.55
C LEU A 337 -1.48 -14.56 -4.50
N TRP A 338 -1.70 -15.86 -4.71
CA TRP A 338 -1.22 -16.90 -3.81
C TRP A 338 0.31 -16.93 -3.71
N LEU A 339 1.01 -16.85 -4.85
CA LEU A 339 2.47 -16.84 -4.89
C LEU A 339 3.05 -15.63 -4.14
N ASN A 340 2.51 -14.44 -4.41
CA ASN A 340 2.93 -13.21 -3.75
C ASN A 340 2.64 -13.29 -2.23
N LEU A 341 1.44 -13.72 -1.84
CA LEU A 341 1.09 -13.87 -0.43
C LEU A 341 2.06 -14.81 0.30
N LYS A 342 2.39 -15.96 -0.29
CA LYS A 342 3.35 -16.91 0.26
C LYS A 342 4.74 -16.27 0.42
N ALA A 343 5.20 -15.50 -0.56
CA ALA A 343 6.47 -14.77 -0.48
C ALA A 343 6.47 -13.73 0.65
N TYR A 344 5.39 -12.95 0.80
CA TYR A 344 5.26 -11.97 1.89
C TYR A 344 5.16 -12.64 3.27
N LEU A 345 4.48 -13.78 3.37
CA LEU A 345 4.41 -14.56 4.62
C LEU A 345 5.76 -15.16 4.99
N ASP A 346 6.51 -15.69 4.03
CA ASP A 346 7.86 -16.23 4.27
C ASP A 346 8.83 -15.11 4.68
N MET A 347 8.78 -13.96 3.99
CA MET A 347 9.53 -12.77 4.39
C MET A 347 9.15 -12.29 5.79
N ALA A 348 7.86 -12.30 6.14
CA ALA A 348 7.40 -11.93 7.48
C ALA A 348 7.93 -12.89 8.56
N ARG A 349 8.07 -14.19 8.23
CA ARG A 349 8.64 -15.20 9.14
C ARG A 349 10.16 -15.05 9.31
N ARG A 350 10.90 -14.84 8.22
CA ARG A 350 12.38 -14.76 8.24
C ARG A 350 12.91 -13.41 8.71
N GLN A 351 12.28 -12.32 8.24
CA GLN A 351 12.79 -10.94 8.39
C GLN A 351 11.86 -10.04 9.22
N GLY A 352 10.74 -10.59 9.70
CA GLY A 352 9.77 -9.90 10.54
C GLY A 352 8.68 -9.16 9.77
N VAL A 353 7.50 -9.06 10.39
CA VAL A 353 6.29 -8.45 9.80
C VAL A 353 6.50 -7.00 9.37
N ARG A 354 7.30 -6.24 10.14
CA ARG A 354 7.60 -4.82 9.80
C ARG A 354 8.36 -4.70 8.48
N HIS A 355 9.35 -5.58 8.25
CA HIS A 355 10.11 -5.59 7.01
C HIS A 355 9.20 -6.00 5.85
N ALA A 356 8.42 -7.08 6.01
CA ALA A 356 7.49 -7.53 4.99
C ALA A 356 6.46 -6.48 4.59
N TRP A 357 5.90 -5.76 5.57
CA TRP A 357 4.96 -4.66 5.32
C TRP A 357 5.62 -3.50 4.58
N ARG A 358 6.85 -3.13 4.96
CA ARG A 358 7.59 -2.05 4.30
C ARG A 358 7.85 -2.41 2.83
N THR A 359 8.36 -3.60 2.56
CA THR A 359 8.64 -4.10 1.20
C THR A 359 7.37 -4.14 0.35
N LEU A 360 6.24 -4.62 0.90
CA LEU A 360 4.94 -4.59 0.22
C LEU A 360 4.52 -3.15 -0.11
N SER A 361 4.61 -2.24 0.87
CA SER A 361 4.18 -0.85 0.71
C SER A 361 5.04 -0.08 -0.31
N GLU A 362 6.34 -0.34 -0.32
CA GLU A 362 7.29 0.28 -1.26
C GLU A 362 7.11 -0.31 -2.66
N GLY A 363 6.92 -1.63 -2.79
CA GLY A 363 6.62 -2.28 -4.07
C GLY A 363 5.32 -1.77 -4.69
N VAL A 364 4.26 -1.65 -3.90
CA VAL A 364 2.97 -1.08 -4.35
C VAL A 364 3.13 0.38 -4.78
N ARG A 365 3.90 1.19 -4.04
CA ARG A 365 4.15 2.60 -4.40
C ARG A 365 4.96 2.73 -5.69
N ALA A 366 6.04 1.95 -5.83
CA ALA A 366 6.90 1.94 -7.01
C ALA A 366 6.16 1.49 -8.28
N GLN A 367 5.24 0.53 -8.15
CA GLN A 367 4.53 -0.06 -9.29
C GLN A 367 3.25 0.69 -9.69
N SER A 368 2.62 1.43 -8.77
CA SER A 368 1.30 2.05 -9.02
C SER A 368 1.36 3.41 -9.70
N GLY A 369 2.55 4.02 -9.89
CA GLY A 369 2.67 5.38 -10.41
C GLY A 369 1.81 6.40 -9.63
N GLY A 370 1.55 6.11 -8.35
CA GLY A 370 0.80 6.96 -7.42
C GLY A 370 -0.72 7.05 -7.59
N SER A 371 -1.33 6.82 -8.76
CA SER A 371 -2.70 7.33 -9.01
C SER A 371 -3.82 6.28 -9.12
N VAL A 372 -3.60 5.09 -9.71
CA VAL A 372 -4.70 4.16 -10.05
C VAL A 372 -4.97 3.15 -8.94
N PHE A 373 -3.93 2.56 -8.36
CA PHE A 373 -4.06 1.63 -7.24
C PHE A 373 -4.62 2.33 -5.98
N HIS A 374 -4.19 3.57 -5.76
CA HIS A 374 -4.74 4.41 -4.69
C HIS A 374 -6.24 4.69 -4.90
N ARG A 375 -6.64 4.99 -6.14
CA ARG A 375 -8.06 5.16 -6.50
C ARG A 375 -8.87 3.88 -6.32
N MET A 376 -8.37 2.73 -6.74
CA MET A 376 -9.12 1.48 -6.59
C MET A 376 -9.17 1.00 -5.14
N PHE A 377 -8.06 1.03 -4.39
CA PHE A 377 -8.11 0.71 -2.96
C PHE A 377 -9.01 1.69 -2.21
N SER A 378 -9.03 2.96 -2.62
CA SER A 378 -10.00 3.94 -2.15
C SER A 378 -11.44 3.53 -2.51
N LEU A 379 -11.71 3.09 -3.73
CA LEU A 379 -13.04 2.66 -4.19
C LEU A 379 -13.51 1.36 -3.51
N LEU A 380 -12.63 0.38 -3.31
CA LEU A 380 -12.92 -0.86 -2.58
C LEU A 380 -13.14 -0.58 -1.09
N ARG A 381 -12.31 0.26 -0.48
CA ARG A 381 -12.50 0.73 0.90
C ARG A 381 -13.81 1.51 1.03
N GLN A 382 -14.13 2.37 0.06
CA GLN A 382 -15.41 3.09 0.01
C GLN A 382 -16.57 2.11 -0.16
N GLY A 383 -16.50 1.16 -1.09
CA GLY A 383 -17.53 0.15 -1.33
C GLY A 383 -17.79 -0.71 -0.09
N LEU A 384 -16.74 -1.23 0.55
CA LEU A 384 -16.86 -1.99 1.79
C LEU A 384 -17.44 -1.13 2.92
N PHE A 385 -17.01 0.14 3.04
CA PHE A 385 -17.54 1.07 4.03
C PHE A 385 -19.05 1.35 3.87
N TRP A 386 -19.55 1.37 2.63
CA TRP A 386 -20.98 1.57 2.34
C TRP A 386 -21.81 0.28 2.44
N LEU A 387 -21.25 -0.88 2.04
CA LEU A 387 -21.97 -2.16 2.00
C LEU A 387 -21.97 -2.89 3.36
N LEU A 388 -20.94 -2.72 4.17
CA LEU A 388 -20.79 -3.41 5.46
C LEU A 388 -21.96 -3.15 6.44
N PRO A 389 -22.47 -1.92 6.61
CA PRO A 389 -23.61 -1.67 7.50
C PRO A 389 -24.88 -2.36 7.05
N ILE A 390 -25.12 -2.38 5.72
CA ILE A 390 -26.27 -3.06 5.12
C ILE A 390 -26.17 -4.57 5.39
N LEU A 391 -25.00 -5.15 5.17
CA LEU A 391 -24.75 -6.57 5.44
C LEU A 391 -24.96 -6.90 6.92
N ILE A 392 -24.44 -6.09 7.84
CA ILE A 392 -24.62 -6.30 9.29
C ILE A 392 -26.10 -6.20 9.66
N LEU A 393 -26.83 -5.22 9.15
CA LEU A 393 -28.27 -5.09 9.41
C LEU A 393 -29.05 -6.29 8.87
N ILE A 394 -28.75 -6.77 7.66
CA ILE A 394 -29.35 -8.01 7.13
C ILE A 394 -29.11 -9.19 8.08
N LEU A 395 -27.87 -9.36 8.55
CA LEU A 395 -27.52 -10.43 9.49
C LEU A 395 -28.23 -10.29 10.85
N ILE A 396 -28.44 -9.06 11.34
CA ILE A 396 -29.21 -8.81 12.56
C ILE A 396 -30.67 -9.18 12.34
N PHE A 397 -31.30 -8.70 11.27
CA PHE A 397 -32.71 -8.97 10.98
C PHE A 397 -33.00 -10.45 10.69
N GLN A 398 -32.00 -11.21 10.21
CA GLN A 398 -32.09 -12.67 10.07
C GLN A 398 -32.12 -13.43 11.40
N ARG A 399 -31.74 -12.78 12.51
CA ARG A 399 -31.57 -13.42 13.83
C ARG A 399 -32.57 -12.95 14.90
N ILE A 400 -33.44 -11.99 14.60
CA ILE A 400 -34.45 -11.48 15.54
C ILE A 400 -35.85 -12.02 15.20
N ASP A 401 -36.74 -12.01 16.18
CA ASP A 401 -38.16 -12.31 15.98
C ASP A 401 -38.88 -11.07 15.37
N LEU A 402 -39.17 -11.13 14.07
CA LEU A 402 -39.84 -10.05 13.34
C LEU A 402 -41.28 -9.77 13.85
N PRO A 403 -42.14 -10.78 14.07
CA PRO A 403 -43.43 -10.58 14.75
C PRO A 403 -43.32 -9.82 16.08
N ALA A 404 -42.41 -10.23 16.98
CA ALA A 404 -42.23 -9.59 18.28
C ALA A 404 -41.69 -8.15 18.14
N PHE A 405 -40.77 -7.91 17.19
CA PHE A 405 -40.30 -6.56 16.87
C PHE A 405 -41.45 -5.65 16.40
N ARG A 406 -42.32 -6.15 15.52
CA ARG A 406 -43.49 -5.41 15.03
C ARG A 406 -44.48 -5.12 16.15
N GLU A 407 -44.72 -6.07 17.04
CA GLU A 407 -45.58 -5.89 18.21
C GLU A 407 -45.04 -4.83 19.18
N ASN A 408 -43.73 -4.85 19.46
CA ASN A 408 -43.09 -3.82 20.28
C ASN A 408 -43.22 -2.42 19.66
N LEU A 409 -43.11 -2.33 18.32
CA LEU A 409 -43.28 -1.07 17.60
C LEU A 409 -44.73 -0.55 17.68
N THR A 410 -45.73 -1.41 17.53
CA THR A 410 -47.14 -0.99 17.57
C THR A 410 -47.62 -0.65 18.98
N ARG A 411 -47.07 -1.32 20.01
CA ARG A 411 -47.38 -1.04 21.42
C ARG A 411 -46.61 0.16 21.99
N ALA A 412 -45.58 0.65 21.30
CA ALA A 412 -44.77 1.76 21.78
C ALA A 412 -45.63 3.03 21.96
N ARG A 413 -45.54 3.67 23.13
CA ARG A 413 -46.32 4.87 23.48
C ARG A 413 -45.77 6.10 22.72
N PRO A 414 -46.49 6.66 21.72
CA PRO A 414 -45.92 7.69 20.85
C PRO A 414 -45.52 8.97 21.59
N GLY A 415 -46.28 9.38 22.61
CA GLY A 415 -45.96 10.56 23.41
C GLY A 415 -44.63 10.44 24.15
N LEU A 416 -44.28 9.24 24.64
CA LEU A 416 -42.97 8.99 25.26
C LEU A 416 -41.85 8.93 24.22
N VAL A 417 -42.11 8.38 23.03
CA VAL A 417 -41.14 8.42 21.93
C VAL A 417 -40.84 9.88 21.56
N MET A 418 -41.86 10.72 21.38
CA MET A 418 -41.67 12.16 21.07
C MET A 418 -40.92 12.88 22.18
N LEU A 419 -41.27 12.65 23.45
CA LEU A 419 -40.54 13.20 24.59
C LEU A 419 -39.07 12.76 24.59
N GLY A 420 -38.81 11.49 24.27
CA GLY A 420 -37.44 10.97 24.12
C GLY A 420 -36.68 11.69 23.01
N LEU A 421 -37.27 11.99 21.86
CA LEU A 421 -36.57 12.72 20.79
C LEU A 421 -36.08 14.11 21.22
N LEU A 422 -36.71 14.74 22.23
CA LEU A 422 -36.32 16.06 22.75
C LEU A 422 -35.02 16.05 23.56
N TYR A 423 -34.49 14.90 23.98
CA TYR A 423 -33.23 14.87 24.72
C TYR A 423 -32.02 15.21 23.82
N TYR A 424 -32.08 14.89 22.52
CA TYR A 424 -30.96 15.10 21.60
C TYR A 424 -30.54 16.58 21.49
N PRO A 425 -31.45 17.55 21.29
CA PRO A 425 -31.10 18.97 21.35
C PRO A 425 -30.40 19.39 22.65
N LEU A 426 -30.76 18.80 23.80
CA LEU A 426 -30.11 19.09 25.09
C LEU A 426 -28.67 18.54 25.13
N VAL A 427 -28.46 17.32 24.64
CA VAL A 427 -27.12 16.72 24.47
C VAL A 427 -26.26 17.60 23.55
N ILE A 428 -26.83 18.11 22.47
CA ILE A 428 -26.13 19.02 21.55
C ILE A 428 -25.78 20.35 22.21
N LEU A 429 -26.71 20.93 22.97
CA LEU A 429 -26.48 22.16 23.73
C LEU A 429 -25.32 21.99 24.72
N ILE A 430 -25.32 20.89 25.49
CA ILE A 430 -24.26 20.62 26.48
C ILE A 430 -22.92 20.37 25.79
N GLY A 431 -22.90 19.59 24.71
CA GLY A 431 -21.72 19.39 23.89
C GLY A 431 -21.17 20.71 23.34
N ALA A 432 -22.04 21.60 22.84
CA ALA A 432 -21.65 22.91 22.33
C ALA A 432 -21.12 23.83 23.45
N LEU A 433 -21.73 23.82 24.65
CA LEU A 433 -21.23 24.56 25.80
C LEU A 433 -19.86 24.07 26.25
N ARG A 434 -19.65 22.75 26.26
CA ARG A 434 -18.38 22.12 26.59
C ARG A 434 -17.30 22.51 25.59
N TRP A 435 -17.59 22.39 24.30
CA TRP A 435 -16.67 22.78 23.23
C TRP A 435 -16.36 24.27 23.29
N ARG A 436 -17.36 25.14 23.51
CA ARG A 436 -17.20 26.59 23.69
C ARG A 436 -16.23 26.93 24.82
N LEU A 437 -16.36 26.27 25.96
CA LEU A 437 -15.53 26.48 27.15
C LEU A 437 -14.06 26.15 26.85
N LEU A 438 -13.80 25.01 26.20
CA LEU A 438 -12.44 24.62 25.79
C LEU A 438 -11.89 25.55 24.72
N LEU A 439 -12.70 25.88 23.71
CA LEU A 439 -12.30 26.74 22.60
C LEU A 439 -11.91 28.14 23.07
N ALA A 440 -12.67 28.70 24.04
CA ALA A 440 -12.38 29.99 24.66
C ALA A 440 -11.05 29.98 25.45
N GLN A 441 -10.74 28.89 26.15
CA GLN A 441 -9.47 28.74 26.84
C GLN A 441 -8.31 28.68 25.85
N PHE A 442 -8.35 27.74 24.91
CA PHE A 442 -7.24 27.46 24.01
C PHE A 442 -6.95 28.63 23.05
N ASN A 443 -7.98 29.36 22.60
CA ASN A 443 -7.79 30.55 21.76
C ASN A 443 -7.65 31.86 22.54
N ARG A 444 -7.74 31.81 23.88
CA ARG A 444 -7.71 32.98 24.78
C ARG A 444 -8.66 34.10 24.32
N CYS A 445 -9.84 33.73 23.84
CA CYS A 445 -10.81 34.65 23.27
C CYS A 445 -12.24 34.33 23.72
N ARG A 446 -13.15 35.31 23.61
CA ARG A 446 -14.57 35.07 23.88
C ARG A 446 -15.20 34.36 22.69
N VAL A 447 -15.71 33.15 22.92
CA VAL A 447 -16.50 32.39 21.95
C VAL A 447 -17.98 32.60 22.24
N GLY A 448 -18.77 33.00 21.25
CA GLY A 448 -20.22 33.19 21.37
C GLY A 448 -20.99 31.86 21.38
N LEU A 449 -22.12 31.82 22.09
CA LEU A 449 -22.98 30.62 22.16
C LEU A 449 -23.55 30.23 20.79
N GLY A 450 -24.03 31.23 20.03
CA GLY A 450 -24.59 31.00 18.70
C GLY A 450 -23.57 30.40 17.72
N PHE A 451 -22.30 30.80 17.82
CA PHE A 451 -21.21 30.19 17.05
C PHE A 451 -21.06 28.70 17.39
N ALA A 452 -20.93 28.39 18.69
CA ALA A 452 -20.71 27.01 19.13
C ALA A 452 -21.89 26.11 18.76
N LEU A 453 -23.13 26.54 19.03
CA LEU A 453 -24.34 25.77 18.71
C LEU A 453 -24.48 25.50 17.23
N LYS A 454 -24.41 26.55 16.39
CA LYS A 454 -24.52 26.42 14.93
C LYS A 454 -23.53 25.41 14.37
N HIS A 455 -22.25 25.55 14.73
CA HIS A 455 -21.21 24.68 14.18
C HIS A 455 -21.20 23.28 14.81
N TYR A 456 -21.83 23.08 15.96
CA TYR A 456 -22.06 21.75 16.52
C TYR A 456 -23.15 21.00 15.72
N TRP A 457 -24.28 21.65 15.42
CA TRP A 457 -25.33 21.06 14.55
C TRP A 457 -24.85 20.82 13.12
N ILE A 458 -24.14 21.78 12.51
CA ILE A 458 -23.57 21.55 11.17
C ILE A 458 -22.54 20.42 11.21
N GLY A 459 -21.69 20.39 12.25
CA GLY A 459 -20.74 19.31 12.46
C GLY A 459 -21.43 17.94 12.46
N LEU A 460 -22.52 17.79 13.21
CA LEU A 460 -23.35 16.58 13.22
C LEU A 460 -23.81 16.14 11.83
N ALA A 461 -24.36 17.06 11.04
CA ALA A 461 -24.80 16.78 9.69
C ALA A 461 -23.65 16.34 8.77
N VAL A 462 -22.50 17.00 8.84
CA VAL A 462 -21.29 16.62 8.08
C VAL A 462 -20.76 15.26 8.56
N GLY A 463 -20.81 15.01 9.86
CA GLY A 463 -20.36 13.78 10.50
C GLY A 463 -21.13 12.53 10.10
N LEU A 464 -22.40 12.67 9.68
CA LEU A 464 -23.23 11.55 9.20
C LEU A 464 -22.55 10.77 8.05
N PHE A 465 -21.81 11.48 7.21
CA PHE A 465 -21.10 10.91 6.05
C PHE A 465 -19.61 10.64 6.32
N GLY A 466 -19.15 10.90 7.55
CA GLY A 466 -17.76 10.69 7.96
C GLY A 466 -17.52 9.33 8.64
N PRO A 467 -16.26 8.85 8.66
CA PRO A 467 -15.90 7.66 9.44
C PRO A 467 -15.89 7.98 10.94
N ALA A 468 -16.73 7.29 11.71
CA ALA A 468 -16.94 7.52 13.14
C ALA A 468 -17.10 9.01 13.49
N SER A 469 -16.61 9.43 14.65
CA SER A 469 -16.64 10.82 15.07
C SER A 469 -15.59 11.70 14.39
N ILE A 470 -14.87 11.26 13.35
CA ILE A 470 -13.79 12.06 12.76
C ILE A 470 -14.35 13.16 11.84
N GLY A 471 -15.40 12.85 11.09
CA GLY A 471 -15.98 13.78 10.09
C GLY A 471 -16.48 15.09 10.68
N TRP A 472 -17.21 15.03 11.79
CA TRP A 472 -17.72 16.25 12.46
C TRP A 472 -16.62 17.07 13.16
N ASP A 473 -15.48 16.43 13.52
CA ASP A 473 -14.41 17.00 14.34
C ASP A 473 -13.48 17.76 13.41
N ALA A 474 -13.23 17.20 12.22
CA ALA A 474 -12.60 17.88 11.10
C ALA A 474 -13.40 19.14 10.70
N TYR A 475 -14.73 19.05 10.61
CA TYR A 475 -15.57 20.23 10.35
C TYR A 475 -15.42 21.29 11.44
N ARG A 476 -15.57 20.92 12.73
CA ARG A 476 -15.44 21.85 13.86
C ARG A 476 -14.06 22.50 13.92
N LEU A 477 -13.00 21.74 13.62
CA LEU A 477 -11.63 22.24 13.49
C LEU A 477 -11.51 23.30 12.39
N MET A 478 -12.03 23.00 11.19
CA MET A 478 -12.03 23.92 10.04
C MET A 478 -12.82 25.19 10.34
N ALA A 479 -14.02 25.06 10.92
CA ALA A 479 -14.88 26.19 11.26
C ALA A 479 -14.23 27.10 12.31
N ALA A 480 -13.66 26.52 13.37
CA ALA A 480 -12.93 27.28 14.39
C ALA A 480 -11.65 27.90 13.82
N GLY A 481 -10.90 27.19 12.98
CA GLY A 481 -9.69 27.69 12.34
C GLY A 481 -9.95 28.87 11.41
N ARG A 482 -11.01 28.84 10.61
CA ARG A 482 -11.41 30.01 9.79
C ARG A 482 -11.79 31.23 10.64
N ARG A 483 -12.37 31.02 11.83
CA ARG A 483 -12.83 32.10 12.70
C ARG A 483 -11.73 32.66 13.61
N PHE A 484 -10.83 31.81 14.10
CA PHE A 484 -9.86 32.14 15.14
C PHE A 484 -8.40 31.92 14.72
N GLY A 485 -8.13 31.40 13.52
CA GLY A 485 -6.81 31.17 12.93
C GLY A 485 -6.05 29.96 13.48
N ASN A 486 -5.95 29.79 14.80
CA ASN A 486 -5.05 28.83 15.44
C ASN A 486 -5.57 27.37 15.37
N TYR A 487 -5.36 26.70 14.23
CA TYR A 487 -5.77 25.31 14.01
C TYR A 487 -5.18 24.33 15.03
N VAL A 488 -3.96 24.56 15.53
CA VAL A 488 -3.32 23.70 16.54
C VAL A 488 -4.07 23.79 17.88
N SER A 489 -4.39 25.01 18.34
CA SER A 489 -5.20 25.25 19.54
C SER A 489 -6.63 24.71 19.42
N ASN A 490 -7.20 24.80 18.23
CA ASN A 490 -8.53 24.25 17.95
C ASN A 490 -8.54 22.72 17.97
N ALA A 491 -7.51 22.09 17.39
CA ALA A 491 -7.32 20.65 17.45
C ALA A 491 -7.07 20.19 18.90
N ALA A 492 -6.32 20.98 19.66
CA ALA A 492 -6.09 20.76 21.08
C ALA A 492 -7.38 20.76 21.89
N ALA A 493 -8.24 21.76 21.69
CA ALA A 493 -9.55 21.83 22.34
C ALA A 493 -10.42 20.58 22.07
N ILE A 494 -10.44 20.08 20.83
CA ILE A 494 -11.18 18.87 20.46
C ILE A 494 -10.56 17.62 21.09
N ALA A 495 -9.23 17.50 21.06
CA ALA A 495 -8.52 16.38 21.68
C ALA A 495 -8.78 16.32 23.19
N THR A 496 -8.68 17.45 23.89
CA THR A 496 -9.00 17.52 25.32
C THR A 496 -10.47 17.20 25.59
N GLU A 497 -11.40 17.65 24.74
CA GLU A 497 -12.81 17.28 24.84
C GLU A 497 -13.01 15.76 24.86
N LYS A 498 -12.34 15.03 23.94
CA LYS A 498 -12.42 13.57 23.83
C LYS A 498 -11.78 12.85 25.00
N LEU A 499 -10.60 13.30 25.43
CA LEU A 499 -9.90 12.70 26.58
C LEU A 499 -10.74 12.79 27.85
N LEU A 500 -11.34 13.96 28.12
CA LEU A 500 -12.17 14.17 29.30
C LEU A 500 -13.51 13.42 29.20
N ALA A 501 -14.08 13.32 27.99
CA ALA A 501 -15.25 12.47 27.76
C ALA A 501 -14.95 10.98 28.01
N LEU A 502 -13.80 10.48 27.55
CA LEU A 502 -13.36 9.10 27.78
C LEU A 502 -13.08 8.84 29.26
N ALA A 503 -12.44 9.78 29.95
CA ALA A 503 -12.22 9.70 31.39
C ALA A 503 -13.55 9.64 32.16
N THR A 504 -14.55 10.43 31.74
CA THR A 504 -15.91 10.39 32.32
C THR A 504 -16.57 9.02 32.07
N CYS A 505 -16.46 8.49 30.84
CA CYS A 505 -16.99 7.17 30.51
C CYS A 505 -16.35 6.08 31.36
N ALA A 506 -15.02 6.10 31.47
CA ALA A 506 -14.28 5.10 32.23
C ALA A 506 -14.59 5.17 33.73
N GLY A 507 -14.69 6.38 34.30
CA GLY A 507 -15.09 6.56 35.70
C GLY A 507 -16.49 6.00 35.99
N LEU A 508 -17.46 6.21 35.09
CA LEU A 508 -18.80 5.64 35.23
C LEU A 508 -18.81 4.12 35.08
N VAL A 509 -18.15 3.58 34.07
CA VAL A 509 -18.08 2.13 33.84
C VAL A 509 -17.43 1.44 35.04
N ILE A 510 -16.29 1.95 35.51
CA ILE A 510 -15.56 1.37 36.64
C ILE A 510 -16.36 1.49 37.94
N GLY A 511 -16.93 2.67 38.20
CA GLY A 511 -17.67 2.94 39.43
C GLY A 511 -18.99 2.18 39.53
N LEU A 512 -19.68 1.93 38.41
CA LEU A 512 -20.98 1.26 38.40
C LEU A 512 -20.89 -0.26 38.27
N TYR A 513 -19.88 -0.77 37.56
CA TYR A 513 -19.71 -2.21 37.30
C TYR A 513 -19.93 -3.13 38.51
N PRO A 514 -19.41 -2.84 39.72
CA PRO A 514 -19.58 -3.71 40.89
C PRO A 514 -21.01 -3.79 41.43
N PHE A 515 -21.87 -2.84 41.07
CA PHE A 515 -23.21 -2.68 41.65
C PHE A 515 -24.35 -3.09 40.71
N LEU A 516 -24.02 -3.57 39.50
CA LEU A 516 -25.01 -3.87 38.47
C LEU A 516 -25.41 -5.36 38.49
N PRO A 517 -26.72 -5.66 38.54
CA PRO A 517 -27.20 -7.03 38.46
C PRO A 517 -27.17 -7.49 37.00
N MET A 518 -25.99 -7.92 36.53
CA MET A 518 -25.79 -8.39 35.16
C MET A 518 -25.82 -9.92 35.08
N GLU A 519 -26.63 -10.43 34.17
CA GLU A 519 -26.67 -11.85 33.81
C GLU A 519 -25.67 -12.06 32.66
N ALA A 520 -24.41 -12.36 33.00
CA ALA A 520 -23.37 -12.60 32.02
C ALA A 520 -22.81 -14.02 32.16
N GLU A 521 -22.98 -14.86 31.14
CA GLU A 521 -22.39 -16.20 31.04
C GLU A 521 -21.50 -16.33 29.80
N GLY A 522 -20.59 -17.32 29.82
CA GLY A 522 -19.71 -17.65 28.70
C GLY A 522 -18.99 -16.45 28.05
N THR A 523 -19.18 -16.29 26.74
CA THR A 523 -18.55 -15.23 25.93
C THR A 523 -18.94 -13.81 26.37
N ALA A 524 -20.16 -13.60 26.86
CA ALA A 524 -20.61 -12.28 27.30
C ALA A 524 -19.84 -11.80 28.53
N ARG A 525 -19.57 -12.71 29.48
CA ARG A 525 -18.73 -12.43 30.67
C ARG A 525 -17.28 -12.12 30.28
N MET A 526 -16.74 -12.81 29.28
CA MET A 526 -15.39 -12.56 28.75
C MET A 526 -15.27 -11.19 28.07
N VAL A 527 -16.25 -10.83 27.22
CA VAL A 527 -16.30 -9.52 26.55
C VAL A 527 -16.41 -8.40 27.58
N LEU A 528 -17.25 -8.58 28.59
CA LEU A 528 -17.45 -7.60 29.66
C LEU A 528 -16.19 -7.38 30.50
N ARG A 529 -15.50 -8.46 30.91
CA ARG A 529 -14.20 -8.36 31.62
C ARG A 529 -13.12 -7.69 30.78
N THR A 530 -13.07 -8.03 29.49
CA THR A 530 -12.14 -7.40 28.54
C THR A 530 -12.43 -5.90 28.39
N ALA A 531 -13.70 -5.51 28.23
CA ALA A 531 -14.10 -4.12 28.16
C ALA A 531 -13.75 -3.37 29.46
N TYR A 532 -14.05 -3.96 30.62
CA TYR A 532 -13.68 -3.41 31.92
C TYR A 532 -12.17 -3.22 32.07
N GLY A 533 -11.36 -4.20 31.67
CA GLY A 533 -9.90 -4.11 31.64
C GLY A 533 -9.39 -3.02 30.70
N LEU A 534 -10.00 -2.86 29.52
CA LEU A 534 -9.66 -1.80 28.57
C LEU A 534 -9.99 -0.41 29.12
N PHE A 535 -11.16 -0.22 29.77
CA PHE A 535 -11.50 1.04 30.42
C PHE A 535 -10.58 1.32 31.62
N GLY A 536 -10.22 0.31 32.41
CA GLY A 536 -9.22 0.42 33.46
C GLY A 536 -7.84 0.86 32.93
N ALA A 537 -7.39 0.24 31.84
CA ALA A 537 -6.16 0.64 31.15
C ALA A 537 -6.26 2.07 30.59
N ALA A 538 -7.42 2.48 30.07
CA ALA A 538 -7.63 3.84 29.59
C ALA A 538 -7.54 4.88 30.72
N VAL A 539 -8.06 4.58 31.92
CA VAL A 539 -7.86 5.43 33.11
C VAL A 539 -6.38 5.48 33.49
N PHE A 540 -5.69 4.35 33.51
CA PHE A 540 -4.26 4.32 33.81
C PHE A 540 -3.45 5.14 32.82
N VAL A 541 -3.73 5.01 31.52
CA VAL A 541 -3.11 5.83 30.47
C VAL A 541 -3.45 7.31 30.68
N PHE A 542 -4.69 7.66 30.99
CA PHE A 542 -5.07 9.05 31.27
C PHE A 542 -4.30 9.64 32.47
N LEU A 543 -4.22 8.90 33.58
CA LEU A 543 -3.44 9.29 34.76
C LEU A 543 -1.94 9.41 34.43
N PHE A 544 -1.41 8.45 33.67
CA PHE A 544 -0.03 8.48 33.21
C PHE A 544 0.26 9.69 32.32
N LEU A 545 -0.63 10.00 31.37
CA LEU A 545 -0.49 11.18 30.51
C LEU A 545 -0.61 12.49 31.31
N ALA A 546 -1.47 12.53 32.32
CA ALA A 546 -1.56 13.66 33.25
C ALA A 546 -0.25 13.86 34.04
N LEU A 547 0.38 12.77 34.49
CA LEU A 547 1.68 12.79 35.18
C LEU A 547 2.85 13.11 34.23
N ALA A 548 2.83 12.59 33.00
CA ALA A 548 3.86 12.75 31.99
C ALA A 548 3.70 14.02 31.13
N ARG A 549 2.85 14.96 31.55
CA ARG A 549 2.40 16.12 30.76
C ARG A 549 3.53 16.91 30.08
N HIS A 550 4.59 17.21 30.83
CA HIS A 550 5.73 18.00 30.33
C HIS A 550 6.58 17.26 29.28
N ARG A 551 6.55 15.92 29.26
CA ARG A 551 7.20 15.12 28.21
C ARG A 551 6.29 15.01 26.98
N LEU A 552 4.99 14.84 27.20
CA LEU A 552 4.01 14.76 26.14
C LEU A 552 3.92 16.07 25.33
N ASP A 553 3.88 17.22 26.01
CA ASP A 553 3.83 18.53 25.34
C ASP A 553 5.05 18.76 24.44
N ARG A 554 6.25 18.39 24.92
CA ARG A 554 7.49 18.47 24.13
C ARG A 554 7.43 17.58 22.88
N PHE A 555 6.94 16.36 23.02
CA PHE A 555 6.78 15.44 21.91
C PHE A 555 5.79 15.95 20.86
N ILE A 556 4.65 16.47 21.30
CA ILE A 556 3.57 16.94 20.41
C ILE A 556 3.99 18.21 19.67
N ASN A 557 4.66 19.14 20.35
CA ASN A 557 5.22 20.33 19.71
C ASN A 557 6.30 19.95 18.68
N ALA A 558 7.17 18.98 18.99
CA ALA A 558 8.18 18.51 18.04
C ALA A 558 7.54 17.85 16.80
N LEU A 559 6.48 17.06 16.99
CA LEU A 559 5.75 16.43 15.91
C LEU A 559 4.99 17.45 15.04
N ALA A 560 4.30 18.41 15.67
CA ALA A 560 3.58 19.48 14.99
C ALA A 560 4.53 20.32 14.12
N ASN A 561 5.68 20.73 14.67
CA ASN A 561 6.70 21.50 13.94
C ASN A 561 7.26 20.70 12.75
N LYS A 562 7.47 19.38 12.91
CA LYS A 562 7.92 18.52 11.82
C LYS A 562 6.90 18.38 10.69
N LEU A 563 5.60 18.38 11.03
CA LEU A 563 4.51 18.30 10.05
C LEU A 563 4.27 19.63 9.34
N LEU A 564 4.30 20.76 10.07
CA LEU A 564 4.16 22.10 9.49
C LEU A 564 5.31 22.43 8.52
N LYS A 565 6.56 22.09 8.86
CA LYS A 565 7.71 22.24 7.95
C LYS A 565 7.57 21.44 6.64
N ARG A 566 6.86 20.31 6.66
CA ARG A 566 6.55 19.53 5.46
C ARG A 566 5.42 20.13 4.62
N ALA A 567 4.55 20.93 5.21
CA ALA A 567 3.39 21.52 4.56
C ALA A 567 3.65 22.91 3.95
N GLN A 568 4.84 23.49 4.13
CA GLN A 568 5.20 24.86 3.71
C GLN A 568 4.27 25.95 4.28
N GLU A 569 3.60 25.67 5.40
CA GLU A 569 2.77 26.64 6.11
C GLU A 569 3.66 27.54 6.99
N PRO A 570 3.34 28.84 7.15
CA PRO A 570 4.10 29.74 8.01
C PRO A 570 4.16 29.20 9.45
N GLU A 571 5.32 29.32 10.10
CA GLU A 571 5.48 28.90 11.49
C GLU A 571 4.47 29.66 12.37
N PRO A 572 3.65 28.96 13.18
CA PRO A 572 2.71 29.62 14.05
C PRO A 572 3.47 30.47 15.07
N ALA A 573 3.00 31.71 15.30
CA ALA A 573 3.46 32.55 16.39
C ALA A 573 3.48 31.72 17.69
N ALA A 574 4.63 31.72 18.37
CA ALA A 574 5.03 30.89 19.51
C ALA A 574 3.98 30.82 20.65
N THR A 575 2.88 30.12 20.43
CA THR A 575 1.89 29.77 21.45
C THR A 575 2.03 28.29 21.70
N THR A 576 2.85 27.98 22.71
CA THR A 576 2.99 26.65 23.32
C THR A 576 1.67 26.26 23.99
N THR A 577 0.66 25.89 23.20
CA THR A 577 -0.63 25.42 23.73
C THR A 577 -0.52 23.96 24.11
N SER A 578 -0.37 23.69 25.41
CA SER A 578 -0.36 22.34 25.97
C SER A 578 -1.74 21.69 25.80
N LEU A 579 -1.80 20.47 25.24
CA LEU A 579 -3.05 19.68 25.20
C LEU A 579 -3.66 19.44 26.59
N LEU A 580 -2.82 19.58 27.61
CA LEU A 580 -3.12 19.29 29.00
C LEU A 580 -3.31 20.57 29.83
N GLU A 581 -3.33 21.76 29.20
CA GLU A 581 -3.66 23.03 29.87
C GLU A 581 -5.00 22.96 30.64
N PRO A 582 -6.04 22.24 30.17
CA PRO A 582 -7.24 22.07 30.98
C PRO A 582 -7.06 21.25 32.25
N LEU A 583 -6.05 20.36 32.31
CA LEU A 583 -5.70 19.63 33.53
C LEU A 583 -4.96 20.53 34.55
N THR A 584 -4.48 21.71 34.15
CA THR A 584 -3.78 22.64 35.05
C THR A 584 -4.72 23.64 35.72
N SER A 585 -5.96 23.78 35.23
CA SER A 585 -6.98 24.66 35.81
C SER A 585 -8.12 23.83 36.41
N TRP A 586 -8.15 23.72 37.74
CA TRP A 586 -9.21 23.00 38.45
C TRP A 586 -10.62 23.49 38.06
N ARG A 587 -10.78 24.80 37.86
CA ARG A 587 -12.08 25.39 37.47
C ARG A 587 -12.51 24.95 36.07
N LEU A 588 -11.58 24.83 35.14
CA LEU A 588 -11.86 24.39 33.78
C LEU A 588 -12.12 22.88 33.75
N LEU A 589 -11.25 22.10 34.39
CA LEU A 589 -11.36 20.65 34.52
C LEU A 589 -12.71 20.23 35.10
N ARG A 590 -13.09 20.77 36.27
CA ARG A 590 -14.37 20.45 36.92
C ARG A 590 -15.57 20.82 36.05
N GLY A 591 -15.49 21.96 35.34
CA GLY A 591 -16.56 22.42 34.45
C GLY A 591 -16.73 21.49 33.24
N THR A 592 -15.64 21.08 32.60
CA THR A 592 -15.67 20.16 31.46
C THR A 592 -16.12 18.76 31.85
N LEU A 593 -15.67 18.24 33.01
CA LEU A 593 -16.11 16.95 33.54
C LEU A 593 -17.59 16.98 33.92
N ALA A 594 -18.06 18.03 34.58
CA ALA A 594 -19.47 18.20 34.93
C ALA A 594 -20.36 18.22 33.67
N LEU A 595 -19.98 18.97 32.63
CA LEU A 595 -20.70 18.98 31.35
C LEU A 595 -20.64 17.60 30.66
N SER A 596 -19.51 16.88 30.74
CA SER A 596 -19.39 15.53 30.16
C SER A 596 -20.29 14.52 30.87
N PHE A 597 -20.36 14.57 32.19
CA PHE A 597 -21.28 13.75 32.98
C PHE A 597 -22.73 14.12 32.70
N ALA A 598 -23.08 15.41 32.69
CA ALA A 598 -24.43 15.88 32.38
C ALA A 598 -24.90 15.41 31.01
N ASN A 599 -24.00 15.41 30.03
CA ASN A 599 -24.27 14.90 28.68
C ASN A 599 -24.64 13.40 28.70
N LEU A 600 -23.89 12.58 29.44
CA LEU A 600 -24.15 11.14 29.58
C LEU A 600 -25.41 10.87 30.40
N PHE A 601 -25.64 11.65 31.46
CA PHE A 601 -26.83 11.54 32.31
C PHE A 601 -28.11 11.85 31.54
N ILE A 602 -28.13 12.92 30.73
CA ILE A 602 -29.28 13.28 29.89
C ILE A 602 -29.49 12.25 28.79
N ALA A 603 -28.42 11.72 28.18
CA ALA A 603 -28.54 10.61 27.25
C ALA A 603 -29.13 9.36 27.92
N ALA A 604 -28.74 9.05 29.16
CA ALA A 604 -29.30 7.95 29.95
C ALA A 604 -30.78 8.15 30.28
N LEU A 605 -31.17 9.37 30.63
CA LEU A 605 -32.57 9.74 30.86
C LEU A 605 -33.40 9.60 29.57
N GLY A 606 -32.86 10.07 28.44
CA GLY A 606 -33.46 9.91 27.14
C GLY A 606 -33.69 8.45 26.76
N ASN A 607 -32.67 7.61 26.98
CA ASN A 607 -32.77 6.18 26.70
C ASN A 607 -33.72 5.47 27.67
N GLN A 608 -33.80 5.90 28.93
CA GLN A 608 -34.79 5.44 29.89
C GLN A 608 -36.21 5.72 29.43
N ILE A 609 -36.45 6.90 28.85
CA ILE A 609 -37.76 7.27 28.29
C ILE A 609 -38.13 6.34 27.13
N PHE A 610 -37.18 5.99 26.25
CA PHE A 610 -37.42 5.03 25.17
C PHE A 610 -37.74 3.62 25.68
N PHE A 611 -37.04 3.12 26.69
CA PHE A 611 -37.37 1.84 27.31
C PHE A 611 -38.76 1.85 27.96
N ARG A 612 -39.15 2.95 28.60
CA ARG A 612 -40.53 3.13 29.11
C ARG A 612 -41.55 3.24 27.97
N ALA A 613 -41.19 3.80 26.83
CA ALA A 613 -42.06 3.92 25.67
C ALA A 613 -42.45 2.53 25.13
N VAL A 614 -41.50 1.59 25.09
CA VAL A 614 -41.72 0.19 24.68
C VAL A 614 -42.24 -0.70 25.81
N GLY A 615 -42.42 -0.16 27.02
CA GLY A 615 -42.98 -0.89 28.17
C GLY A 615 -42.00 -1.80 28.89
N TYR A 616 -40.68 -1.65 28.69
CA TYR A 616 -39.68 -2.50 29.33
C TYR A 616 -39.12 -1.86 30.63
N PRO A 617 -39.19 -2.53 31.79
CA PRO A 617 -38.81 -1.97 33.09
C PRO A 617 -37.29 -2.06 33.35
N LEU A 618 -36.49 -1.32 32.57
CA LEU A 618 -35.04 -1.30 32.75
C LEU A 618 -34.61 -0.41 33.94
N PRO A 619 -33.73 -0.87 34.85
CA PRO A 619 -33.14 -0.03 35.88
C PRO A 619 -32.32 1.13 35.29
N PHE A 620 -32.44 2.33 35.85
CA PHE A 620 -31.74 3.52 35.34
C PHE A 620 -30.21 3.37 35.33
N LEU A 621 -29.66 2.68 36.32
CA LEU A 621 -28.22 2.41 36.42
C LEU A 621 -27.69 1.61 35.21
N ALA A 622 -28.51 0.77 34.58
CA ALA A 622 -28.13 0.06 33.36
C ALA A 622 -27.89 1.02 32.20
N ASN A 623 -28.77 2.02 32.00
CA ASN A 623 -28.57 3.06 30.98
C ASN A 623 -27.30 3.89 31.25
N LEU A 624 -27.06 4.23 32.52
CA LEU A 624 -25.89 5.03 32.92
C LEU A 624 -24.57 4.27 32.73
N PHE A 625 -24.61 2.93 32.73
CA PHE A 625 -23.46 2.06 32.45
C PHE A 625 -23.28 1.76 30.95
N VAL A 626 -24.35 1.37 30.26
CA VAL A 626 -24.30 0.91 28.87
C VAL A 626 -23.94 2.03 27.90
N LEU A 627 -24.47 3.25 28.11
CA LEU A 627 -24.22 4.37 27.19
C LEU A 627 -22.74 4.80 27.10
N PRO A 628 -21.98 4.92 28.20
CA PRO A 628 -20.53 5.09 28.13
C PRO A 628 -19.80 4.04 27.28
N VAL A 629 -20.19 2.77 27.39
CA VAL A 629 -19.62 1.67 26.59
C VAL A 629 -19.98 1.84 25.12
N LEU A 630 -21.24 2.17 24.82
CA LEU A 630 -21.69 2.48 23.46
C LEU A 630 -20.94 3.66 22.84
N MET A 631 -20.71 4.74 23.60
CA MET A 631 -19.92 5.88 23.13
C MET A 631 -18.51 5.47 22.71
N PHE A 632 -17.88 4.53 23.44
CA PHE A 632 -16.57 4.00 23.05
C PHE A 632 -16.63 3.19 21.76
N VAL A 633 -17.64 2.33 21.61
CA VAL A 633 -17.85 1.57 20.36
C VAL A 633 -18.06 2.51 19.17
N PHE A 634 -18.76 3.64 19.36
CA PHE A 634 -19.02 4.62 18.29
C PHE A 634 -17.80 5.46 17.90
N LEU A 635 -16.73 5.46 18.71
CA LEU A 635 -15.44 6.06 18.33
C LEU A 635 -14.70 5.23 17.29
N LEU A 636 -15.02 3.94 17.13
CA LEU A 636 -14.32 3.05 16.22
C LEU A 636 -14.72 3.34 14.75
N PRO A 637 -13.77 3.64 13.85
CA PRO A 637 -14.03 4.03 12.46
C PRO A 637 -14.33 2.82 11.56
N ILE A 638 -15.33 2.02 11.95
CA ILE A 638 -15.65 0.76 11.28
C ILE A 638 -16.80 0.94 10.26
N SER A 639 -17.84 1.73 10.59
CA SER A 639 -18.95 2.05 9.68
C SER A 639 -19.34 3.53 9.69
N PHE A 640 -19.96 4.00 8.61
CA PHE A 640 -20.52 5.36 8.55
C PHE A 640 -21.70 5.50 9.53
N GLY A 641 -21.71 6.59 10.30
CA GLY A 641 -22.73 6.84 11.33
C GLY A 641 -22.89 5.71 12.36
N SER A 642 -21.89 4.82 12.48
CA SER A 642 -21.91 3.60 13.30
C SER A 642 -23.10 2.67 13.01
N LEU A 643 -23.69 2.73 11.81
CA LEU A 643 -24.83 1.88 11.42
C LEU A 643 -24.43 0.40 11.41
N GLY A 644 -25.37 -0.47 11.81
CA GLY A 644 -25.18 -1.91 11.98
C GLY A 644 -24.45 -2.26 13.28
N ILE A 645 -23.34 -1.58 13.55
CA ILE A 645 -22.54 -1.76 14.77
C ILE A 645 -23.29 -1.25 16.00
N ARG A 646 -23.96 -0.09 15.88
CA ARG A 646 -24.81 0.44 16.95
C ARG A 646 -25.90 -0.54 17.32
N GLU A 647 -26.66 -1.01 16.34
CA GLU A 647 -27.74 -1.97 16.56
C GLU A 647 -27.24 -3.24 17.24
N GLY A 648 -26.15 -3.82 16.75
CA GLY A 648 -25.52 -4.99 17.36
C GLY A 648 -25.01 -4.72 18.79
N ALA A 649 -24.43 -3.55 19.04
CA ALA A 649 -23.94 -3.17 20.37
C ALA A 649 -25.09 -2.92 21.36
N TYR A 650 -26.22 -2.35 20.91
CA TYR A 650 -27.42 -2.22 21.74
C TYR A 650 -27.95 -3.60 22.14
N ILE A 651 -28.11 -4.52 21.18
CA ILE A 651 -28.57 -5.89 21.45
C ILE A 651 -27.64 -6.59 22.46
N LEU A 652 -26.33 -6.53 22.23
CA LEU A 652 -25.35 -7.19 23.08
C LEU A 652 -25.31 -6.61 24.50
N LEU A 653 -25.24 -5.29 24.64
CA LEU A 653 -25.00 -4.65 25.93
C LEU A 653 -26.26 -4.57 26.79
N TYR A 654 -27.42 -4.32 26.20
CA TYR A 654 -28.68 -4.35 26.94
C TYR A 654 -29.16 -5.78 27.20
N GLY A 655 -28.76 -6.75 26.37
CA GLY A 655 -28.98 -8.18 26.64
C GLY A 655 -28.38 -8.66 27.97
N LEU A 656 -27.30 -8.02 28.46
CA LEU A 656 -26.72 -8.29 29.78
C LEU A 656 -27.67 -8.00 30.96
N PHE A 657 -28.73 -7.24 30.70
CA PHE A 657 -29.77 -6.87 31.66
C PHE A 657 -31.11 -7.55 31.34
N GLY A 658 -31.09 -8.63 30.55
CA GLY A 658 -32.28 -9.39 30.18
C GLY A 658 -33.17 -8.71 29.14
N VAL A 659 -32.69 -7.67 28.44
CA VAL A 659 -33.48 -6.97 27.42
C VAL A 659 -33.56 -7.84 26.15
N PRO A 660 -34.76 -8.16 25.65
CA PRO A 660 -34.92 -8.90 24.40
C PRO A 660 -34.27 -8.16 23.21
N PRO A 661 -33.63 -8.88 22.26
CA PRO A 661 -32.98 -8.28 21.09
C PRO A 661 -33.87 -7.31 20.31
N GLU A 662 -35.15 -7.64 20.15
CA GLU A 662 -36.14 -6.86 19.42
C GLU A 662 -36.41 -5.52 20.11
N THR A 663 -36.47 -5.54 21.45
CA THR A 663 -36.67 -4.35 22.28
C THR A 663 -35.45 -3.44 22.22
N ALA A 664 -34.25 -4.00 22.39
CA ALA A 664 -32.99 -3.27 22.31
C ALA A 664 -32.78 -2.64 20.92
N LEU A 665 -33.11 -3.38 19.86
CA LEU A 665 -33.04 -2.92 18.48
C LEU A 665 -34.01 -1.76 18.22
N LEU A 666 -35.25 -1.86 18.71
CA LEU A 666 -36.24 -0.79 18.55
C LEU A 666 -35.81 0.50 19.27
N VAL A 667 -35.28 0.39 20.48
CA VAL A 667 -34.72 1.53 21.22
C VAL A 667 -33.50 2.13 20.48
N SER A 668 -32.65 1.30 19.86
CA SER A 668 -31.56 1.78 18.99
C SER A 668 -32.11 2.62 17.83
N PHE A 669 -33.22 2.20 17.21
CA PHE A 669 -33.85 2.97 16.12
C PHE A 669 -34.49 4.27 16.58
N PHE A 670 -35.10 4.32 17.76
CA PHE A 670 -35.57 5.60 18.32
C PHE A 670 -34.42 6.59 18.56
N ASN A 671 -33.27 6.09 19.02
CA ASN A 671 -32.06 6.89 19.11
C ASN A 671 -31.58 7.37 17.73
N LEU A 672 -31.52 6.49 16.74
CA LEU A 672 -31.17 6.86 15.37
C LEU A 672 -32.11 7.94 14.83
N ALA A 673 -33.42 7.84 15.06
CA ALA A 673 -34.39 8.84 14.62
C ALA A 673 -34.10 10.22 15.22
N GLY A 674 -33.79 10.29 16.51
CA GLY A 674 -33.42 11.55 17.18
C GLY A 674 -32.12 12.16 16.62
N LEU A 675 -31.12 11.32 16.33
CA LEU A 675 -29.89 11.74 15.67
C LEU A 675 -30.17 12.28 14.25
N LEU A 676 -30.93 11.55 13.43
CA LEU A 676 -31.25 11.95 12.07
C LEU A 676 -32.06 13.25 12.02
N LEU A 677 -33.01 13.45 12.93
CA LEU A 677 -33.76 14.70 13.04
C LEU A 677 -32.83 15.89 13.28
N ASN A 678 -31.83 15.74 14.15
CA ASN A 678 -30.86 16.80 14.42
C ASN A 678 -29.85 17.00 13.28
N ASN A 679 -29.53 15.94 12.54
CA ASN A 679 -28.75 16.07 11.30
C ASN A 679 -29.52 16.85 10.24
N LEU A 680 -30.85 16.71 10.15
CA LEU A 680 -31.69 17.53 9.26
C LEU A 680 -31.64 19.02 9.66
N ILE A 681 -31.67 19.33 10.96
CA ILE A 681 -31.49 20.71 11.45
C ILE A 681 -30.13 21.27 11.01
N GLY A 682 -29.05 20.50 11.21
CA GLY A 682 -27.71 20.88 10.75
C GLY A 682 -27.63 21.05 9.23
N GLY A 683 -28.26 20.16 8.47
CA GLY A 683 -28.35 20.24 7.00
C GLY A 683 -29.10 21.49 6.53
N ALA A 684 -30.23 21.82 7.16
CA ALA A 684 -30.95 23.05 6.89
C ALA A 684 -30.08 24.29 7.18
N MET A 685 -29.31 24.30 8.27
CA MET A 685 -28.35 25.37 8.55
C MET A 685 -27.27 25.49 7.47
N ILE A 686 -26.79 24.39 6.90
CA ILE A 686 -25.84 24.41 5.76
C ILE A 686 -26.48 25.09 4.55
N ILE A 687 -27.71 24.71 4.19
CA ILE A 687 -28.41 25.24 3.02
C ILE A 687 -28.65 26.75 3.16
N VAL A 688 -29.17 27.19 4.32
CA VAL A 688 -29.46 28.59 4.60
C VAL A 688 -28.19 29.44 4.60
N HIS A 689 -27.06 28.90 5.08
CA HIS A 689 -25.81 29.64 5.16
C HIS A 689 -24.99 29.60 3.86
N GLY A 690 -25.04 28.50 3.11
CA GLY A 690 -24.34 28.34 1.83
C GLY A 690 -24.90 29.20 0.69
N ALA A 691 -26.17 29.63 0.81
CA ALA A 691 -26.79 30.57 -0.12
C ALA A 691 -26.29 32.03 0.04
N GLY A 692 -25.69 32.38 1.19
CA GLY A 692 -25.23 33.75 1.49
C GLY A 692 -23.76 34.05 1.18
N ASP A 693 -22.92 33.02 0.99
CA ASP A 693 -21.45 33.15 0.98
C ASP A 693 -20.84 33.11 -0.44
N ARG A 694 -21.59 33.49 -1.48
CA ARG A 694 -21.09 33.65 -2.87
C ARG A 694 -20.22 34.91 -3.07
N ARG A 695 -19.49 35.35 -2.05
CA ARG A 695 -18.44 36.38 -2.19
C ARG A 695 -17.18 35.85 -1.55
N ILE A 696 -16.44 35.03 -2.29
CA ILE A 696 -15.02 34.80 -2.04
C ILE A 696 -14.34 36.15 -2.33
N PRO A 697 -13.70 36.82 -1.35
CA PRO A 697 -12.86 37.97 -1.66
C PRO A 697 -11.68 37.43 -2.47
N THR A 698 -11.60 37.81 -3.74
CA THR A 698 -10.39 37.68 -4.53
C THR A 698 -9.27 38.36 -3.76
N ALA A 699 -8.21 37.61 -3.48
CA ALA A 699 -7.00 38.12 -2.86
C ALA A 699 -6.45 39.28 -3.71
N GLU A 700 -6.63 40.51 -3.25
CA GLU A 700 -5.86 41.64 -3.73
C GLU A 700 -4.42 41.45 -3.24
N ARG A 701 -3.50 41.33 -4.20
CA ARG A 701 -2.07 41.53 -3.98
C ARG A 701 -1.86 42.96 -3.46
N ARG A 702 -1.28 43.09 -2.27
CA ARG A 702 -0.31 44.13 -1.94
C ARG A 702 0.77 43.54 -1.07
#